data_AF-A0A251XA81-F1
#
_entry.id   AF-A0A251XA81-F1
#
_cell.length_a   1.000
_cell.length_b   1.000
_cell.length_c   1.000
_cell.angle_alpha   90.00
_cell.angle_beta   90.00
_cell.angle_gamma   90.00
#
_symmetry.space_group_name_H-M   'P 1'
#
loop_
_entity.id
_entity.type
_entity.pdbx_description
1 polymer ?
#
loop_
_entity_poly.entity_id
_entity_poly.type
_entity_poly.pdbx_seq_one_letter_code
_entity_poly.pdbx_strand_id
1 'polypeptide(L)'
;MPTLRFSHSYPFMIGSLLLHASIAPQVFAQEACTAPVFDPSNFDLRFSCVSYEGQHFRFDLKKAQLPGQALSWKLDTDSAGSPTCDTNAGGCVVVGKDLRLAFGGLQLANAPYGIILNFTPNPDDPNGLYWSYNKHYAEQAQTPSNTVTSTDITDPNATTPISREINYKVYDVRVSYYGSYAQAMQQKAAIEDNILHFADGVYEASNGAQKLGRVTIYTDGGYADNTDILWVLKCHPNAHVAGRGNKGSRVEHCDTFQQDNDLLIKTRIGGYTLLHEWGHFFYGLMDEYQGSGTACDAESPTSPCDSDVPVDKSAMHQTDNAVNVENNSLVAPIWLNFSTALNFDPSGGKTAQAHVYGKSGWDTLLSDPSTDRKNIGRAFYPELAAVKPEPGRLPTVELGTEEATQKARSDLKIEWKQGATQAERTQLRATRDGHETQANDEVFLVRQFVIDTSAAMSIKDLEAIKATLQSLVSRAESDEVIGIVTFSDTPNVLVPPTRVSSAQQRQHLIDQIKTIKQEPKATALGNALDRAQMDLLAGQFSDEANWLVYLFASGKNTTGLSPESVTRSYRDEGILLMSFITEKNVNSELDELSRATGGGYWTIEDTNRLAELIAEAEAEASPEVVTTVAMGYKEITGQDAFSFFLDNTLSTAEITVSYFGSSAMVTSQLIAPDGSVIEIPEDQCEVADIEAEEEGQDADNYYYCWFDVALPMEGAWQLQVNSDNPVGVEYYVDGLPKDNSNTYFAIVTTSDDEEYVTPGSTVTLHAKLSGKLPITELPLTAVMEGEYGEKTVSFRDDGVAPDHKANDGEYVAVIDAIEAGYHFITVNFDNSAGTAKYSNHGVSYYNAPGNFFSIPKRELETVATRFQRAAYTQLIAE
;
A
#
# COMPACT_ATOMS: atom_id res chain seq x y z
N MET A 1 24.75 -51.78 15.13
CA MET A 1 25.97 -52.24 14.42
C MET A 1 25.55 -52.73 13.04
N PRO A 2 26.38 -52.63 11.99
CA PRO A 2 27.69 -51.96 11.85
C PRO A 2 27.50 -50.45 11.46
N THR A 3 28.41 -49.46 11.54
CA THR A 3 29.87 -49.25 11.75
C THR A 3 30.78 -49.13 10.51
N LEU A 4 31.70 -48.15 10.57
CA LEU A 4 32.91 -47.85 9.73
C LEU A 4 32.74 -46.96 8.46
N ARG A 5 33.68 -46.06 8.08
CA ARG A 5 34.74 -45.28 8.81
C ARG A 5 35.34 -44.13 7.95
N PHE A 6 36.05 -43.20 8.60
CA PHE A 6 36.81 -42.03 8.11
C PHE A 6 37.89 -42.23 7.01
N SER A 7 38.27 -41.15 6.29
CA SER A 7 39.60 -40.45 6.40
C SER A 7 39.70 -39.22 5.46
N HIS A 8 40.10 -38.01 5.93
CA HIS A 8 41.43 -37.32 5.81
C HIS A 8 41.73 -36.60 4.46
N SER A 9 42.40 -35.43 4.35
CA SER A 9 42.84 -34.37 5.31
C SER A 9 43.51 -33.14 4.62
N TYR A 10 43.26 -31.90 5.12
CA TYR A 10 44.20 -30.73 5.22
C TYR A 10 44.80 -30.01 3.95
N PRO A 11 45.41 -28.79 4.05
CA PRO A 11 45.21 -27.63 4.96
C PRO A 11 45.42 -26.17 4.39
N PHE A 12 45.21 -25.14 5.24
CA PHE A 12 45.95 -23.82 5.34
C PHE A 12 45.77 -22.69 4.27
N MET A 13 45.88 -21.36 4.57
CA MET A 13 45.93 -20.55 5.84
C MET A 13 45.76 -19.01 5.60
N ILE A 14 45.00 -18.28 6.46
CA ILE A 14 45.02 -16.82 6.88
C ILE A 14 45.19 -15.68 5.82
N GLY A 15 44.52 -14.51 5.88
CA GLY A 15 43.43 -13.98 6.75
C GLY A 15 43.56 -12.47 7.14
N SER A 16 42.47 -11.85 7.65
CA SER A 16 42.42 -10.60 8.49
C SER A 16 42.72 -9.22 7.82
N LEU A 17 42.18 -8.03 8.20
CA LEU A 17 41.17 -7.55 9.19
C LEU A 17 40.76 -6.05 8.92
N LEU A 18 39.48 -5.64 9.13
CA LEU A 18 38.90 -4.38 9.77
C LEU A 18 39.53 -2.95 9.52
N LEU A 19 38.95 -1.74 9.79
CA LEU A 19 37.69 -1.20 10.42
C LEU A 19 37.46 0.32 10.06
N HIS A 20 36.21 0.72 9.76
CA HIS A 20 35.45 2.00 10.00
C HIS A 20 35.98 3.49 9.85
N ALA A 21 35.17 4.28 9.09
CA ALA A 21 34.38 5.51 9.46
C ALA A 21 34.93 6.97 9.62
N SER A 22 34.13 7.97 9.15
CA SER A 22 33.55 9.13 9.94
C SER A 22 33.70 10.63 9.46
N ILE A 23 32.65 11.18 8.81
CA ILE A 23 31.93 12.48 9.08
C ILE A 23 32.53 13.91 8.79
N ALA A 24 31.93 14.59 7.77
CA ALA A 24 31.40 15.99 7.64
C ALA A 24 32.18 17.29 8.07
N PRO A 25 31.70 18.55 7.79
CA PRO A 25 30.64 19.05 6.88
C PRO A 25 31.13 20.12 5.84
N GLN A 26 30.21 20.82 5.14
CA GLN A 26 30.49 21.84 4.08
C GLN A 26 29.67 23.15 4.21
N VAL A 27 30.02 24.19 3.42
CA VAL A 27 29.40 25.54 3.38
C VAL A 27 29.42 26.11 1.95
N PHE A 28 28.36 26.82 1.52
CA PHE A 28 28.25 27.42 0.17
C PHE A 28 28.77 28.86 0.07
N ALA A 29 28.98 29.37 -1.16
CA ALA A 29 29.50 30.71 -1.47
C ALA A 29 28.86 31.32 -2.74
N GLN A 30 29.05 32.62 -2.97
CA GLN A 30 28.53 33.37 -4.14
C GLN A 30 29.66 34.11 -4.89
N GLU A 31 29.38 34.53 -6.12
CA GLU A 31 30.31 34.89 -7.21
C GLU A 31 31.48 35.85 -6.89
N ALA A 32 32.69 35.48 -7.37
CA ALA A 32 33.71 36.37 -7.98
C ALA A 32 34.97 35.65 -8.49
N CYS A 33 35.12 34.32 -8.38
CA CYS A 33 36.14 33.63 -9.18
C CYS A 33 35.83 33.75 -10.68
N THR A 34 36.77 34.29 -11.45
CA THR A 34 36.76 34.11 -12.91
C THR A 34 36.71 32.62 -13.22
N ALA A 35 35.74 32.20 -14.02
CA ALA A 35 35.56 30.81 -14.45
C ALA A 35 36.91 30.23 -14.96
N PRO A 36 37.18 28.93 -14.73
CA PRO A 36 38.47 28.34 -15.02
C PRO A 36 38.87 28.60 -16.47
N VAL A 37 40.08 29.11 -16.68
CA VAL A 37 40.62 29.32 -18.03
C VAL A 37 40.93 27.96 -18.61
N PHE A 38 39.92 27.37 -19.26
CA PHE A 38 40.04 26.16 -20.05
C PHE A 38 41.03 26.42 -21.19
N ASP A 39 42.15 25.72 -21.19
CA ASP A 39 43.06 25.70 -22.33
C ASP A 39 42.55 24.67 -23.36
N PRO A 40 41.94 25.07 -24.48
CA PRO A 40 41.39 24.14 -25.45
C PRO A 40 42.47 23.30 -26.18
N SER A 41 43.75 23.64 -26.03
CA SER A 41 44.85 22.82 -26.58
C SER A 41 45.22 21.62 -25.71
N ASN A 42 44.96 21.69 -24.39
CA ASN A 42 45.35 20.66 -23.42
C ASN A 42 44.19 20.11 -22.54
N PHE A 43 43.04 20.79 -22.51
CA PHE A 43 41.92 20.59 -21.57
C PHE A 43 42.26 20.86 -20.10
N ASP A 44 43.36 21.56 -19.81
CA ASP A 44 43.72 21.97 -18.44
C ASP A 44 42.70 22.97 -17.87
N LEU A 45 42.46 22.89 -16.56
CA LEU A 45 41.58 23.80 -15.82
C LEU A 45 42.41 24.58 -14.78
N ARG A 46 42.51 25.90 -14.95
CA ARG A 46 43.28 26.78 -14.05
C ARG A 46 42.36 27.51 -13.06
N PHE A 47 42.62 27.37 -11.76
CA PHE A 47 41.85 28.03 -10.70
C PHE A 47 42.68 29.11 -10.02
N SER A 48 42.26 30.36 -10.21
CA SER A 48 42.87 31.56 -9.59
C SER A 48 42.55 31.70 -8.10
N CYS A 49 41.49 31.07 -7.61
CA CYS A 49 40.98 31.22 -6.26
C CYS A 49 40.19 29.99 -5.80
N VAL A 50 40.67 29.30 -4.76
CA VAL A 50 40.00 28.14 -4.16
C VAL A 50 40.14 28.19 -2.64
N SER A 51 39.08 27.82 -1.92
CA SER A 51 39.05 27.77 -0.45
C SER A 51 38.89 26.32 0.02
N TYR A 52 39.77 25.90 0.95
CA TYR A 52 39.67 24.63 1.66
C TYR A 52 39.99 24.86 3.14
N GLU A 53 39.08 24.45 4.04
CA GLU A 53 39.14 24.67 5.50
C GLU A 53 39.50 26.12 5.92
N GLY A 54 39.05 27.10 5.14
CA GLY A 54 39.30 28.53 5.38
C GLY A 54 40.69 29.03 4.96
N GLN A 55 41.50 28.20 4.32
CA GLN A 55 42.75 28.63 3.67
C GLN A 55 42.56 28.77 2.16
N HIS A 56 43.22 29.77 1.58
CA HIS A 56 43.07 30.14 0.18
C HIS A 56 44.27 29.68 -0.65
N PHE A 57 43.98 28.90 -1.69
CA PHE A 57 44.96 28.31 -2.59
C PHE A 57 44.71 28.72 -4.03
N ARG A 58 45.81 28.84 -4.78
CA ARG A 58 45.80 28.66 -6.23
C ARG A 58 46.16 27.21 -6.53
N PHE A 59 45.49 26.59 -7.50
CA PHE A 59 46.01 25.39 -8.16
C PHE A 59 45.54 25.30 -9.62
N ASP A 60 46.36 24.65 -10.44
CA ASP A 60 45.98 24.19 -11.77
C ASP A 60 45.61 22.69 -11.69
N LEU A 61 44.61 22.25 -12.46
CA LEU A 61 44.32 20.83 -12.71
C LEU A 61 44.75 20.47 -14.13
N LYS A 62 45.68 19.52 -14.25
CA LYS A 62 46.15 18.97 -15.53
C LYS A 62 45.22 17.90 -16.06
N LYS A 63 45.01 17.85 -17.38
CA LYS A 63 44.29 16.70 -17.98
C LYS A 63 45.01 15.40 -17.63
N ALA A 64 44.27 14.43 -17.13
CA ALA A 64 44.71 13.08 -16.83
C ALA A 64 43.83 12.06 -17.57
N GLN A 65 44.30 10.81 -17.67
CA GLN A 65 43.51 9.72 -18.24
C GLN A 65 43.49 8.55 -17.26
N LEU A 66 42.45 8.52 -16.42
CA LEU A 66 42.17 7.36 -15.57
C LEU A 66 41.57 6.22 -16.41
N PRO A 67 41.91 4.94 -16.14
CA PRO A 67 41.30 3.80 -16.83
C PRO A 67 39.76 3.83 -16.73
N GLY A 68 39.08 3.62 -17.86
CA GLY A 68 37.61 3.61 -17.94
C GLY A 68 36.91 4.98 -17.88
N GLN A 69 37.62 6.08 -17.59
CA GLN A 69 37.02 7.42 -17.51
C GLN A 69 37.18 8.20 -18.82
N ALA A 70 36.09 8.85 -19.27
CA ALA A 70 36.09 9.61 -20.53
C ALA A 70 36.87 10.94 -20.44
N LEU A 71 36.79 11.62 -19.28
CA LEU A 71 37.48 12.87 -18.98
C LEU A 71 37.85 12.89 -17.48
N SER A 72 39.13 13.11 -17.21
CA SER A 72 39.67 13.21 -15.86
C SER A 72 40.80 14.24 -15.77
N TRP A 73 41.09 14.71 -14.57
CA TRP A 73 42.14 15.68 -14.27
C TRP A 73 42.91 15.31 -13.00
N LYS A 74 44.16 15.72 -12.88
CA LYS A 74 45.03 15.57 -11.70
C LYS A 74 45.45 16.95 -11.17
N LEU A 75 45.61 17.09 -9.85
CA LEU A 75 46.20 18.28 -9.24
C LEU A 75 47.66 18.51 -9.68
N ASP A 76 47.96 19.73 -10.14
CA ASP A 76 49.33 20.21 -10.37
C ASP A 76 49.93 20.67 -9.02
N THR A 77 50.66 19.76 -8.36
CA THR A 77 51.28 20.02 -7.05
C THR A 77 52.37 21.08 -7.09
N ASP A 78 52.98 21.34 -8.26
CA ASP A 78 54.02 22.37 -8.40
C ASP A 78 53.39 23.78 -8.48
N SER A 79 52.10 23.86 -8.84
CA SER A 79 51.29 25.10 -8.78
C SER A 79 50.65 25.36 -7.40
N ALA A 80 50.49 24.33 -6.57
CA ALA A 80 49.71 24.36 -5.34
C ALA A 80 50.55 24.85 -4.14
N GLY A 81 50.36 26.10 -3.72
CA GLY A 81 50.99 26.62 -2.49
C GLY A 81 51.26 28.12 -2.40
N SER A 82 50.82 28.94 -3.38
CA SER A 82 50.96 30.40 -3.32
C SER A 82 49.67 31.08 -2.85
N PRO A 83 49.63 31.73 -1.66
CA PRO A 83 48.45 32.43 -1.17
C PRO A 83 48.35 33.84 -1.80
N THR A 84 47.55 34.00 -2.85
CA THR A 84 47.45 35.25 -3.62
C THR A 84 46.01 35.69 -3.94
N CYS A 85 45.02 35.27 -3.16
CA CYS A 85 43.63 35.73 -3.31
C CYS A 85 43.44 37.07 -2.58
N ASP A 86 42.87 38.07 -3.27
CA ASP A 86 42.47 39.33 -2.63
C ASP A 86 41.19 39.11 -1.81
N THR A 87 41.25 39.40 -0.52
CA THR A 87 40.17 39.15 0.44
C THR A 87 38.92 40.01 0.22
N ASN A 88 39.00 41.06 -0.61
CA ASN A 88 37.90 42.01 -0.82
C ASN A 88 36.90 41.57 -1.91
N ALA A 89 37.15 40.44 -2.60
CA ALA A 89 36.35 40.00 -3.75
C ALA A 89 35.26 38.95 -3.42
N GLY A 90 35.29 38.30 -2.24
CA GLY A 90 34.24 37.36 -1.79
C GLY A 90 34.17 35.96 -2.47
N GLY A 91 34.70 35.82 -3.69
CA GLY A 91 34.22 34.78 -4.62
C GLY A 91 34.92 33.44 -4.73
N CYS A 92 35.60 32.92 -3.70
CA CYS A 92 36.36 31.66 -3.82
C CYS A 92 35.45 30.44 -4.09
N VAL A 93 35.89 29.55 -4.99
CA VAL A 93 35.29 28.20 -5.10
C VAL A 93 35.57 27.46 -3.79
N VAL A 94 34.54 26.94 -3.12
CA VAL A 94 34.70 26.10 -1.93
C VAL A 94 34.85 24.64 -2.38
N VAL A 95 35.89 23.96 -1.88
CA VAL A 95 36.10 22.53 -2.14
C VAL A 95 35.33 21.71 -1.12
N GLY A 96 34.58 20.73 -1.60
CA GLY A 96 33.86 19.76 -0.79
C GLY A 96 34.74 19.06 0.26
N LYS A 97 34.15 18.64 1.40
CA LYS A 97 34.83 17.66 2.29
C LYS A 97 34.80 16.23 1.74
N ASP A 98 33.98 16.01 0.71
CA ASP A 98 34.02 14.91 -0.24
C ASP A 98 34.92 15.22 -1.47
N LEU A 99 35.70 16.32 -1.40
CA LEU A 99 36.53 16.88 -2.47
C LEU A 99 35.80 17.19 -3.78
N ARG A 100 34.46 17.27 -3.82
CA ARG A 100 33.72 17.64 -5.04
C ARG A 100 33.99 19.09 -5.47
N LEU A 101 33.96 19.31 -6.78
CA LEU A 101 34.05 20.64 -7.40
C LEU A 101 32.80 20.87 -8.26
N ALA A 102 31.93 21.77 -7.82
CA ALA A 102 30.73 22.18 -8.55
C ALA A 102 30.95 23.53 -9.25
N PHE A 103 30.43 23.66 -10.46
CA PHE A 103 30.53 24.86 -11.28
C PHE A 103 29.16 25.23 -11.85
N GLY A 104 28.75 26.49 -11.68
CA GLY A 104 27.67 27.11 -12.44
C GLY A 104 28.21 28.10 -13.47
N GLY A 105 27.44 28.38 -14.52
CA GLY A 105 27.73 29.46 -15.47
C GLY A 105 28.83 29.20 -16.51
N LEU A 106 29.22 27.94 -16.74
CA LEU A 106 30.10 27.60 -17.86
C LEU A 106 29.36 27.79 -19.19
N GLN A 107 29.92 28.56 -20.13
CA GLN A 107 29.33 28.72 -21.46
C GLN A 107 29.99 27.80 -22.49
N LEU A 108 29.20 26.92 -23.09
CA LEU A 108 29.59 26.11 -24.24
C LEU A 108 28.66 26.43 -25.40
N ALA A 109 29.21 26.89 -26.53
CA ALA A 109 28.44 27.32 -27.71
C ALA A 109 27.30 28.33 -27.39
N ASN A 110 27.53 29.25 -26.46
CA ASN A 110 26.60 30.26 -25.92
C ASN A 110 25.44 29.71 -25.05
N ALA A 111 25.34 28.41 -24.79
CA ALA A 111 24.43 27.87 -23.79
C ALA A 111 25.14 27.79 -22.41
N PRO A 112 24.45 28.13 -21.30
CA PRO A 112 24.99 27.96 -19.95
C PRO A 112 24.83 26.52 -19.48
N TYR A 113 25.86 26.01 -18.79
CA TYR A 113 25.90 24.68 -18.20
C TYR A 113 26.42 24.76 -16.76
N GLY A 114 25.91 23.87 -15.92
CA GLY A 114 26.61 23.42 -14.72
C GLY A 114 27.39 22.14 -14.99
N ILE A 115 28.53 21.94 -14.31
CA ILE A 115 29.17 20.63 -14.23
C ILE A 115 29.59 20.34 -12.79
N ILE A 116 29.59 19.07 -12.40
CA ILE A 116 30.15 18.60 -11.13
C ILE A 116 31.28 17.63 -11.47
N LEU A 117 32.49 17.94 -10.99
CA LEU A 117 33.63 17.04 -11.06
C LEU A 117 33.77 16.33 -9.71
N ASN A 118 33.66 15.00 -9.75
CA ASN A 118 33.73 14.16 -8.56
C ASN A 118 35.17 13.73 -8.31
N PHE A 119 35.62 13.79 -7.06
CA PHE A 119 36.91 13.23 -6.67
C PHE A 119 36.97 11.73 -7.01
N THR A 120 38.07 11.28 -7.58
CA THR A 120 38.23 9.92 -8.11
C THR A 120 39.60 9.38 -7.67
N PRO A 121 39.70 8.52 -6.66
CA PRO A 121 41.00 7.97 -6.24
C PRO A 121 41.60 7.10 -7.35
N ASN A 122 42.90 7.27 -7.61
CA ASN A 122 43.65 6.44 -8.56
C ASN A 122 44.46 5.37 -7.79
N PRO A 123 44.17 4.06 -7.96
CA PRO A 123 44.95 3.00 -7.31
C PRO A 123 46.44 3.02 -7.67
N ASP A 124 46.78 3.44 -8.89
CA ASP A 124 48.16 3.48 -9.39
C ASP A 124 48.94 4.74 -8.94
N ASP A 125 48.25 5.73 -8.37
CA ASP A 125 48.85 6.93 -7.80
C ASP A 125 48.05 7.39 -6.56
N PRO A 126 48.21 6.70 -5.42
CA PRO A 126 47.44 6.96 -4.20
C PRO A 126 47.79 8.29 -3.50
N ASN A 127 48.80 9.03 -3.99
CA ASN A 127 49.13 10.38 -3.54
C ASN A 127 48.61 11.46 -4.50
N GLY A 128 48.14 11.08 -5.69
CA GLY A 128 47.56 11.99 -6.67
C GLY A 128 46.10 12.28 -6.34
N LEU A 129 45.75 13.56 -6.24
CA LEU A 129 44.35 13.98 -6.20
C LEU A 129 43.83 14.12 -7.64
N TYR A 130 42.77 13.40 -7.97
CA TYR A 130 42.14 13.41 -9.30
C TYR A 130 40.64 13.67 -9.22
N TRP A 131 40.09 14.17 -10.33
CA TRP A 131 38.66 14.38 -10.52
C TRP A 131 38.21 13.84 -11.88
N SER A 132 36.96 13.36 -11.96
CA SER A 132 36.33 12.93 -13.21
C SER A 132 34.97 13.60 -13.43
N TYR A 133 34.57 13.71 -14.69
CA TYR A 133 33.26 14.24 -15.09
C TYR A 133 32.22 13.10 -15.12
N ASN A 134 31.16 13.23 -14.32
CA ASN A 134 30.01 12.32 -14.38
C ASN A 134 28.94 12.89 -15.32
N LYS A 135 28.58 12.12 -16.37
CA LYS A 135 27.63 12.51 -17.42
C LYS A 135 26.17 12.63 -16.92
N HIS A 136 25.82 12.01 -15.79
CA HIS A 136 24.41 11.75 -15.44
C HIS A 136 23.61 12.98 -14.99
N TYR A 137 24.26 14.11 -14.66
CA TYR A 137 23.63 15.31 -14.06
C TYR A 137 23.43 16.49 -15.05
N ALA A 138 23.37 16.23 -16.36
CA ALA A 138 23.49 17.28 -17.38
C ALA A 138 22.17 17.94 -17.85
N GLU A 139 20.99 17.44 -17.46
CA GLU A 139 19.71 17.85 -18.06
C GLU A 139 18.66 18.26 -17.00
N GLN A 140 18.71 19.53 -16.58
CA GLN A 140 17.54 20.42 -16.42
C GLN A 140 17.99 21.80 -15.89
N ALA A 141 17.93 22.82 -16.75
CA ALA A 141 18.17 24.23 -16.38
C ALA A 141 17.53 25.17 -17.40
N GLN A 142 16.20 25.34 -17.35
CA GLN A 142 15.52 26.44 -18.05
C GLN A 142 15.41 27.68 -17.14
N THR A 143 15.46 28.85 -17.76
CA THR A 143 15.80 30.13 -17.11
C THR A 143 14.70 30.71 -16.21
N PRO A 144 15.03 31.19 -15.00
CA PRO A 144 14.25 32.24 -14.36
C PRO A 144 14.62 33.62 -14.93
N SER A 145 13.64 34.52 -15.02
CA SER A 145 13.87 35.95 -15.25
C SER A 145 12.92 36.76 -14.38
N ASN A 146 13.46 37.49 -13.41
CA ASN A 146 13.29 38.96 -13.32
C ASN A 146 14.12 39.55 -12.18
N THR A 147 14.58 40.79 -12.36
CA THR A 147 15.38 41.52 -11.39
C THR A 147 14.49 42.39 -10.49
N VAL A 148 14.66 42.30 -9.17
CA VAL A 148 14.14 43.28 -8.22
C VAL A 148 15.26 43.71 -7.27
N THR A 149 15.53 45.01 -7.21
CA THR A 149 16.50 45.61 -6.28
C THR A 149 15.76 46.44 -5.23
N SER A 150 15.92 46.11 -3.95
CA SER A 150 15.74 47.08 -2.85
C SER A 150 16.60 46.67 -1.65
N THR A 151 17.03 47.66 -0.88
CA THR A 151 17.80 47.49 0.35
C THR A 151 16.91 47.50 1.60
N ASP A 152 17.57 47.16 2.72
CA ASP A 152 17.40 47.71 4.07
C ASP A 152 16.56 46.99 5.15
N ILE A 153 17.20 46.98 6.33
CA ILE A 153 16.71 46.81 7.71
C ILE A 153 16.51 45.38 8.24
N THR A 154 17.00 45.23 9.49
CA THR A 154 17.20 44.01 10.28
C THR A 154 15.97 43.53 11.03
N ASP A 155 15.78 42.21 11.10
CA ASP A 155 15.01 41.52 12.15
C ASP A 155 15.87 40.39 12.77
N PRO A 156 16.09 40.35 14.09
CA PRO A 156 16.83 39.28 14.76
C PRO A 156 16.04 37.97 14.98
N ASN A 157 14.77 37.87 14.58
CA ASN A 157 13.92 36.69 14.80
C ASN A 157 13.68 35.80 13.56
N ALA A 158 14.33 36.08 12.43
CA ALA A 158 14.19 35.26 11.22
C ALA A 158 14.86 33.89 11.39
N THR A 159 14.09 32.85 11.75
CA THR A 159 14.53 31.45 11.72
C THR A 159 14.76 31.01 10.29
N THR A 160 16.01 31.06 9.83
CA THR A 160 16.40 30.50 8.53
C THR A 160 16.14 28.99 8.54
N PRO A 161 15.41 28.43 7.56
CA PRO A 161 15.24 26.98 7.49
C PRO A 161 16.61 26.33 7.27
N ILE A 162 16.97 25.42 8.18
CA ILE A 162 18.22 24.67 8.06
C ILE A 162 18.01 23.66 6.94
N SER A 163 18.86 23.67 5.91
CA SER A 163 18.78 22.70 4.80
C SER A 163 19.21 21.31 5.27
N ARG A 164 18.32 20.67 6.03
CA ARG A 164 18.49 19.32 6.57
C ARG A 164 18.26 18.31 5.45
N GLU A 165 19.28 17.53 5.13
CA GLU A 165 19.11 16.30 4.34
C GLU A 165 18.31 15.30 5.19
N ILE A 166 16.99 15.37 5.05
CA ILE A 166 16.03 14.40 5.60
C ILE A 166 15.81 13.37 4.49
N ASN A 167 16.14 12.11 4.76
CA ASN A 167 15.63 11.00 3.96
C ASN A 167 14.11 10.96 4.17
N TYR A 168 13.37 11.39 3.16
CA TYR A 168 11.91 11.40 3.20
C TYR A 168 11.36 10.09 2.63
N LYS A 169 10.38 9.51 3.32
CA LYS A 169 9.62 8.35 2.88
C LYS A 169 8.43 8.82 2.04
N VAL A 170 7.95 8.00 1.11
CA VAL A 170 6.91 8.41 0.16
C VAL A 170 5.86 7.32 0.04
N TYR A 171 4.59 7.70 0.12
CA TYR A 171 3.46 6.75 0.12
C TYR A 171 2.54 6.95 -1.07
N ASP A 172 2.18 5.86 -1.72
CA ASP A 172 1.14 5.83 -2.73
C ASP A 172 -0.25 5.72 -2.10
N VAL A 173 -1.22 6.37 -2.75
CA VAL A 173 -2.62 6.49 -2.30
C VAL A 173 -3.55 6.10 -3.44
N ARG A 174 -4.45 5.15 -3.20
CA ARG A 174 -5.57 4.86 -4.10
C ARG A 174 -6.79 5.72 -3.72
N VAL A 175 -7.49 6.23 -4.71
CA VAL A 175 -8.73 7.00 -4.56
C VAL A 175 -9.79 6.41 -5.47
N SER A 176 -10.94 6.05 -4.89
CA SER A 176 -12.14 5.70 -5.65
C SER A 176 -13.02 6.93 -5.70
N TYR A 177 -13.21 7.51 -6.88
CA TYR A 177 -14.05 8.67 -7.10
C TYR A 177 -15.38 8.25 -7.71
N TYR A 178 -16.47 8.56 -7.00
CA TYR A 178 -17.82 8.10 -7.33
C TYR A 178 -18.31 8.52 -8.73
N GLY A 179 -17.94 9.72 -9.19
CA GLY A 179 -18.42 10.30 -10.44
C GLY A 179 -17.75 9.66 -11.66
N SER A 180 -18.52 9.54 -12.75
CA SER A 180 -18.00 8.94 -13.99
C SER A 180 -16.80 9.70 -14.56
N TYR A 181 -15.95 9.04 -15.35
CA TYR A 181 -14.77 9.66 -15.95
C TYR A 181 -15.08 11.01 -16.63
N ALA A 182 -16.18 11.07 -17.38
CA ALA A 182 -16.62 12.30 -18.05
C ALA A 182 -17.06 13.43 -17.08
N GLN A 183 -17.55 13.11 -15.89
CA GLN A 183 -17.85 14.09 -14.82
C GLN A 183 -16.57 14.48 -14.08
N ALA A 184 -15.76 13.50 -13.69
CA ALA A 184 -14.49 13.68 -13.01
C ALA A 184 -13.54 14.58 -13.83
N MET A 185 -13.46 14.40 -15.15
CA MET A 185 -12.67 15.27 -16.03
C MET A 185 -13.17 16.73 -16.08
N GLN A 186 -14.44 17.01 -15.77
CA GLN A 186 -14.96 18.39 -15.66
C GLN A 186 -14.57 19.06 -14.33
N GLN A 187 -14.34 18.26 -13.28
CA GLN A 187 -13.95 18.71 -11.94
C GLN A 187 -12.47 18.47 -11.60
N LYS A 188 -11.71 17.84 -12.52
CA LYS A 188 -10.31 17.40 -12.39
C LYS A 188 -9.42 18.40 -11.67
N ALA A 189 -9.43 19.68 -12.06
CA ALA A 189 -8.60 20.71 -11.45
C ALA A 189 -8.92 20.96 -9.96
N ALA A 190 -10.17 20.81 -9.53
CA ALA A 190 -10.58 20.94 -8.13
C ALA A 190 -10.25 19.68 -7.31
N ILE A 191 -10.41 18.49 -7.91
CA ILE A 191 -10.06 17.22 -7.29
C ILE A 191 -8.53 17.13 -7.13
N GLU A 192 -7.77 17.50 -8.16
CA GLU A 192 -6.31 17.62 -8.10
C GLU A 192 -5.86 18.66 -7.06
N ASP A 193 -6.48 19.84 -6.99
CA ASP A 193 -6.09 20.85 -5.99
C ASP A 193 -6.40 20.45 -4.54
N ASN A 194 -7.39 19.59 -4.30
CA ASN A 194 -7.55 18.92 -2.99
C ASN A 194 -6.36 18.00 -2.70
N ILE A 195 -5.98 17.12 -3.63
CA ILE A 195 -4.83 16.20 -3.47
C ILE A 195 -3.51 16.97 -3.32
N LEU A 196 -3.34 18.09 -4.02
CA LEU A 196 -2.18 18.98 -3.88
C LEU A 196 -2.05 19.57 -2.45
N HIS A 197 -3.16 19.97 -1.84
CA HIS A 197 -3.17 20.46 -0.45
C HIS A 197 -3.11 19.34 0.59
N PHE A 198 -3.58 18.13 0.26
CA PHE A 198 -3.37 16.94 1.08
C PHE A 198 -1.87 16.56 1.13
N ALA A 199 -1.16 16.61 0.00
CA ALA A 199 0.28 16.39 -0.05
C ALA A 199 1.10 17.42 0.73
N ASP A 200 0.72 18.71 0.65
CA ASP A 200 1.26 19.76 1.52
C ASP A 200 1.08 19.38 3.00
N GLY A 201 -0.15 18.95 3.36
CA GLY A 201 -0.51 18.53 4.70
C GLY A 201 0.37 17.40 5.25
N VAL A 202 0.55 16.32 4.49
CA VAL A 202 1.37 15.17 4.90
C VAL A 202 2.85 15.55 5.08
N TYR A 203 3.35 16.46 4.24
CA TYR A 203 4.71 16.98 4.34
C TYR A 203 4.91 17.87 5.58
N GLU A 204 3.96 18.75 5.92
CA GLU A 204 4.02 19.57 7.13
C GLU A 204 3.84 18.72 8.41
N ALA A 205 2.85 17.82 8.43
CA ALA A 205 2.55 16.94 9.57
C ALA A 205 3.73 16.06 10.00
N SER A 206 4.59 15.69 9.05
CA SER A 206 5.77 14.85 9.25
C SER A 206 7.07 15.64 9.43
N ASN A 207 7.04 16.97 9.61
CA ASN A 207 8.23 17.84 9.58
C ASN A 207 9.15 17.55 8.37
N GLY A 208 8.53 17.34 7.22
CA GLY A 208 9.19 17.11 5.93
C GLY A 208 9.83 15.72 5.74
N ALA A 209 9.59 14.76 6.64
CA ALA A 209 10.09 13.39 6.51
C ALA A 209 9.19 12.45 5.71
N GLN A 210 7.96 12.85 5.36
CA GLN A 210 7.05 12.04 4.55
C GLN A 210 6.43 12.88 3.42
N LYS A 211 6.07 12.23 2.32
CA LYS A 211 5.37 12.82 1.16
C LYS A 211 4.33 11.86 0.59
N LEU A 212 3.42 12.38 -0.22
CA LEU A 212 2.63 11.56 -1.14
C LEU A 212 3.41 11.31 -2.45
N GLY A 213 3.30 10.09 -2.95
CA GLY A 213 3.91 9.61 -4.19
C GLY A 213 2.92 9.65 -5.34
N ARG A 214 2.62 8.50 -5.95
CA ARG A 214 1.50 8.42 -6.87
C ARG A 214 0.18 8.46 -6.11
N VAL A 215 -0.75 9.24 -6.64
CA VAL A 215 -2.16 9.22 -6.22
C VAL A 215 -2.97 8.76 -7.42
N THR A 216 -3.44 7.52 -7.39
CA THR A 216 -4.21 6.92 -8.50
C THR A 216 -5.70 7.11 -8.22
N ILE A 217 -6.36 7.92 -9.06
CA ILE A 217 -7.79 8.20 -8.98
C ILE A 217 -8.51 7.33 -10.00
N TYR A 218 -9.25 6.35 -9.49
CA TYR A 218 -10.16 5.50 -10.24
C TYR A 218 -11.54 6.15 -10.28
N THR A 219 -12.07 6.42 -11.47
CA THR A 219 -13.40 7.03 -11.63
C THR A 219 -14.52 5.98 -11.61
N ASP A 220 -15.77 6.42 -11.75
CA ASP A 220 -16.95 5.55 -11.91
C ASP A 220 -17.23 4.63 -10.69
N GLY A 221 -16.55 4.87 -9.56
CA GLY A 221 -16.61 4.03 -8.36
C GLY A 221 -15.69 2.79 -8.38
N GLY A 222 -14.72 2.69 -9.31
CA GLY A 222 -13.73 1.60 -9.31
C GLY A 222 -12.93 1.54 -8.00
N TYR A 223 -12.55 0.34 -7.54
CA TYR A 223 -11.83 0.11 -6.27
C TYR A 223 -12.52 0.67 -4.99
N ALA A 224 -13.85 0.85 -4.93
CA ALA A 224 -14.54 1.55 -3.82
C ALA A 224 -14.31 1.02 -2.38
N ASP A 225 -13.85 -0.22 -2.25
CA ASP A 225 -13.54 -0.94 -1.01
C ASP A 225 -12.03 -1.20 -0.82
N ASN A 226 -11.31 -1.38 -1.92
CA ASN A 226 -9.87 -1.63 -2.01
C ASN A 226 -9.13 -0.32 -2.36
N THR A 227 -9.46 0.73 -1.61
CA THR A 227 -8.97 2.10 -1.78
C THR A 227 -8.65 2.72 -0.43
N ASP A 228 -7.63 3.58 -0.38
CA ASP A 228 -7.31 4.33 0.83
C ASP A 228 -8.34 5.45 1.08
N ILE A 229 -8.87 6.03 0.00
CA ILE A 229 -9.87 7.10 0.02
C ILE A 229 -11.06 6.68 -0.84
N LEU A 230 -12.23 6.51 -0.23
CA LEU A 230 -13.52 6.44 -0.91
C LEU A 230 -14.11 7.85 -0.96
N TRP A 231 -14.14 8.45 -2.15
CA TRP A 231 -14.63 9.80 -2.39
C TRP A 231 -16.05 9.76 -2.96
N VAL A 232 -17.03 10.18 -2.16
CA VAL A 232 -18.47 10.17 -2.50
C VAL A 232 -19.04 11.59 -2.73
N LEU A 233 -20.26 11.70 -3.25
CA LEU A 233 -20.90 13.01 -3.44
C LEU A 233 -21.09 13.81 -2.13
N LYS A 234 -21.46 13.14 -1.03
CA LYS A 234 -21.82 13.79 0.23
C LYS A 234 -21.59 12.93 1.48
N CYS A 235 -20.87 13.47 2.44
CA CYS A 235 -20.43 12.78 3.66
C CYS A 235 -20.35 13.72 4.87
N HIS A 236 -20.05 13.13 6.02
CA HIS A 236 -19.19 13.74 7.03
C HIS A 236 -17.85 13.02 6.83
N PRO A 237 -16.74 13.72 6.51
CA PRO A 237 -15.43 13.06 6.37
C PRO A 237 -15.12 12.23 7.62
N ASN A 238 -14.63 11.02 7.42
CA ASN A 238 -14.33 10.09 8.51
C ASN A 238 -13.29 9.06 8.06
N ALA A 239 -12.68 8.37 9.02
CA ALA A 239 -11.66 7.37 8.76
C ALA A 239 -11.74 6.19 9.73
N HIS A 240 -11.41 5.02 9.22
CA HIS A 240 -11.13 3.84 10.04
C HIS A 240 -9.77 4.02 10.71
N VAL A 241 -9.73 4.28 12.02
CA VAL A 241 -8.48 4.52 12.75
C VAL A 241 -7.54 3.31 12.62
N ALA A 242 -6.28 3.55 12.30
CA ALA A 242 -5.27 2.52 12.00
C ALA A 242 -5.67 1.58 10.84
N GLY A 243 -6.50 2.06 9.90
CA GLY A 243 -7.03 1.28 8.79
C GLY A 243 -6.05 1.00 7.64
N ARG A 244 -4.92 1.70 7.50
CA ARG A 244 -3.99 1.49 6.36
C ARG A 244 -3.43 0.07 6.37
N GLY A 245 -3.79 -0.72 5.36
CA GLY A 245 -3.38 -2.11 5.21
C GLY A 245 -4.43 -3.14 5.62
N ASN A 246 -5.56 -2.70 6.18
CA ASN A 246 -6.67 -3.57 6.60
C ASN A 246 -7.78 -3.54 5.54
N LYS A 247 -8.18 -4.70 5.01
CA LYS A 247 -9.16 -4.81 3.90
C LYS A 247 -10.49 -4.10 4.23
N GLY A 248 -11.00 -3.31 3.29
CA GLY A 248 -12.23 -2.51 3.44
C GLY A 248 -12.13 -1.28 4.36
N SER A 249 -11.05 -1.14 5.14
CA SER A 249 -10.79 0.05 5.96
C SER A 249 -10.25 1.17 5.09
N ARG A 250 -10.78 2.39 5.28
CA ARG A 250 -10.54 3.54 4.39
C ARG A 250 -10.90 4.88 5.04
N VAL A 251 -10.49 5.96 4.39
CA VAL A 251 -11.06 7.31 4.55
C VAL A 251 -12.34 7.43 3.70
N GLU A 252 -13.43 7.96 4.25
CA GLU A 252 -14.53 8.51 3.47
C GLU A 252 -14.30 10.02 3.28
N HIS A 253 -14.19 10.48 2.03
CA HIS A 253 -14.12 11.89 1.65
C HIS A 253 -15.28 12.27 0.72
N CYS A 254 -15.52 13.56 0.47
CA CYS A 254 -16.61 13.96 -0.40
C CYS A 254 -16.58 15.38 -0.97
N ASP A 255 -17.29 15.57 -2.09
CA ASP A 255 -17.51 16.87 -2.72
C ASP A 255 -18.22 17.86 -1.78
N THR A 256 -19.17 17.40 -0.96
CA THR A 256 -19.97 18.28 -0.07
C THR A 256 -19.99 17.80 1.38
N PHE A 257 -19.49 18.65 2.28
CA PHE A 257 -19.59 18.50 3.72
C PHE A 257 -20.66 19.45 4.31
N GLN A 258 -21.49 18.92 5.22
CA GLN A 258 -22.61 19.64 5.86
C GLN A 258 -23.58 20.29 4.85
N GLN A 259 -24.00 21.55 5.06
CA GLN A 259 -24.84 22.32 4.11
C GLN A 259 -24.07 23.42 3.35
N ASP A 260 -22.90 23.84 3.86
CA ASP A 260 -22.20 25.06 3.40
C ASP A 260 -20.72 24.83 3.00
N ASN A 261 -20.18 23.61 3.15
CA ASN A 261 -18.79 23.28 2.79
C ASN A 261 -18.74 22.40 1.53
N ASP A 262 -18.90 23.02 0.37
CA ASP A 262 -18.47 22.47 -0.93
C ASP A 262 -16.92 22.43 -0.97
N LEU A 263 -16.34 21.23 -1.00
CA LEU A 263 -14.90 20.98 -0.96
C LEU A 263 -14.26 20.98 -2.36
N LEU A 264 -15.05 20.97 -3.44
CA LEU A 264 -14.56 21.26 -4.78
C LEU A 264 -14.41 22.77 -5.04
N ILE A 265 -15.15 23.60 -4.31
CA ILE A 265 -14.93 25.06 -4.24
C ILE A 265 -13.90 25.41 -3.17
N LYS A 266 -13.91 24.71 -2.02
CA LYS A 266 -12.99 24.93 -0.89
C LYS A 266 -11.85 23.89 -0.88
N THR A 267 -11.19 23.71 -2.02
CA THR A 267 -10.17 22.68 -2.28
C THR A 267 -9.07 22.58 -1.22
N ARG A 268 -8.59 23.71 -0.69
CA ARG A 268 -7.62 23.73 0.40
C ARG A 268 -8.17 23.16 1.72
N ILE A 269 -9.44 23.44 2.04
CA ILE A 269 -10.10 22.86 3.22
C ILE A 269 -10.26 21.36 3.02
N GLY A 270 -10.74 20.89 1.86
CA GLY A 270 -10.90 19.46 1.63
C GLY A 270 -9.58 18.69 1.66
N GLY A 271 -8.53 19.22 1.03
CA GLY A 271 -7.17 18.66 1.11
C GLY A 271 -6.60 18.61 2.53
N TYR A 272 -6.83 19.63 3.35
CA TYR A 272 -6.44 19.61 4.76
C TYR A 272 -7.43 18.85 5.66
N THR A 273 -8.62 18.50 5.16
CA THR A 273 -9.53 17.55 5.81
C THR A 273 -9.04 16.12 5.54
N LEU A 274 -8.62 15.80 4.31
CA LEU A 274 -7.93 14.54 4.00
C LEU A 274 -6.71 14.31 4.90
N LEU A 275 -5.96 15.36 5.25
CA LEU A 275 -4.88 15.25 6.24
C LEU A 275 -5.37 14.79 7.63
N HIS A 276 -6.47 15.37 8.11
CA HIS A 276 -7.07 15.02 9.40
C HIS A 276 -7.53 13.55 9.41
N GLU A 277 -8.26 13.13 8.38
CA GLU A 277 -8.67 11.72 8.21
C GLU A 277 -7.49 10.76 8.05
N TRP A 278 -6.41 11.19 7.36
CA TRP A 278 -5.17 10.43 7.25
C TRP A 278 -4.43 10.32 8.60
N GLY A 279 -4.59 11.32 9.48
CA GLY A 279 -4.22 11.27 10.89
C GLY A 279 -4.76 10.01 11.58
N HIS A 280 -6.04 9.72 11.39
CA HIS A 280 -6.67 8.50 11.88
C HIS A 280 -6.27 7.26 11.07
N PHE A 281 -6.51 7.28 9.76
CA PHE A 281 -6.42 6.09 8.88
C PHE A 281 -5.01 5.53 8.79
N PHE A 282 -4.03 6.40 8.56
CA PHE A 282 -2.65 6.01 8.39
C PHE A 282 -1.97 5.91 9.75
N TYR A 283 -1.87 7.04 10.47
CA TYR A 283 -1.04 7.12 11.67
C TYR A 283 -1.66 6.52 12.94
N GLY A 284 -2.96 6.20 12.94
CA GLY A 284 -3.69 5.75 14.13
C GLY A 284 -3.84 6.81 15.21
N LEU A 285 -3.69 8.10 14.86
CA LEU A 285 -3.86 9.21 15.79
C LEU A 285 -5.35 9.48 16.08
N MET A 286 -5.58 10.16 17.18
CA MET A 286 -6.90 10.49 17.70
C MET A 286 -7.14 11.99 17.70
N ASP A 287 -8.41 12.35 17.78
CA ASP A 287 -8.83 13.73 17.88
C ASP A 287 -8.25 14.48 19.09
N GLU A 288 -8.02 15.77 18.85
CA GLU A 288 -7.53 16.75 19.80
C GLU A 288 -8.39 18.02 19.84
N TYR A 289 -9.63 17.95 19.35
CA TYR A 289 -10.68 18.95 19.57
C TYR A 289 -11.66 18.54 20.70
N GLN A 290 -12.80 19.24 20.81
CA GLN A 290 -13.84 19.11 21.83
C GLN A 290 -15.22 18.98 21.13
N GLY A 291 -16.10 18.07 21.58
CA GLY A 291 -17.37 17.70 20.90
C GLY A 291 -18.55 18.69 21.09
N SER A 292 -19.82 18.21 21.08
CA SER A 292 -21.00 19.07 21.44
C SER A 292 -22.32 18.41 22.01
N GLY A 293 -22.44 18.04 23.32
CA GLY A 293 -23.73 17.62 24.00
C GLY A 293 -23.99 16.35 24.92
N THR A 294 -23.19 15.26 25.05
CA THR A 294 -23.27 14.07 25.97
C THR A 294 -21.93 13.26 25.96
N ALA A 295 -21.40 12.82 27.13
CA ALA A 295 -20.21 12.00 27.50
C ALA A 295 -18.71 12.36 27.19
N CYS A 296 -17.90 12.59 28.24
CA CYS A 296 -16.47 12.24 28.34
C CYS A 296 -16.38 10.84 28.93
N ASP A 297 -16.76 9.86 28.11
CA ASP A 297 -16.84 8.48 28.55
C ASP A 297 -15.42 7.88 28.68
N ALA A 298 -15.10 7.24 29.81
CA ALA A 298 -13.78 6.69 30.14
C ALA A 298 -13.43 5.40 29.38
N GLU A 299 -14.37 4.49 29.09
CA GLU A 299 -14.14 3.52 28.01
C GLU A 299 -14.36 4.18 26.62
N SER A 300 -14.63 5.50 26.45
CA SER A 300 -14.65 6.19 25.12
C SER A 300 -13.36 6.95 24.86
N PRO A 301 -12.17 6.32 24.89
CA PRO A 301 -10.96 7.09 24.75
C PRO A 301 -10.81 7.65 23.33
N THR A 302 -11.45 7.11 22.30
CA THR A 302 -11.19 7.50 20.90
C THR A 302 -12.12 8.57 20.34
N SER A 303 -12.90 9.29 21.15
CA SER A 303 -13.82 10.32 20.63
C SER A 303 -13.92 11.56 21.53
N PRO A 304 -13.94 12.79 20.95
CA PRO A 304 -13.98 14.04 21.71
C PRO A 304 -15.25 14.27 22.54
N CYS A 305 -15.07 14.98 23.66
CA CYS A 305 -16.09 15.22 24.67
C CYS A 305 -16.07 16.68 25.22
N ASP A 306 -16.73 16.98 26.37
CA ASP A 306 -17.01 18.37 26.80
C ASP A 306 -15.98 18.96 27.72
N SER A 307 -15.44 18.11 28.58
CA SER A 307 -14.38 18.50 29.49
C SER A 307 -13.00 18.34 28.84
N ASP A 308 -12.98 18.04 27.53
CA ASP A 308 -11.81 18.15 26.67
C ASP A 308 -11.32 19.59 26.51
N VAL A 309 -10.03 19.71 26.25
CA VAL A 309 -9.30 20.96 26.11
C VAL A 309 -8.58 20.92 24.76
N PRO A 310 -9.09 21.61 23.73
CA PRO A 310 -8.54 21.51 22.39
C PRO A 310 -7.06 21.90 22.31
N VAL A 311 -6.26 21.11 21.60
CA VAL A 311 -4.81 21.33 21.47
C VAL A 311 -4.54 22.43 20.44
N ASP A 312 -4.12 23.61 20.90
CA ASP A 312 -3.71 24.71 20.04
C ASP A 312 -2.60 24.26 19.07
N LYS A 313 -2.81 24.47 17.76
CA LYS A 313 -1.92 24.03 16.66
C LYS A 313 -1.74 22.52 16.61
N SER A 314 -2.81 21.83 16.20
CA SER A 314 -2.76 20.42 15.81
C SER A 314 -3.67 20.15 14.62
N ALA A 315 -3.18 19.31 13.69
CA ALA A 315 -3.99 18.74 12.61
C ALA A 315 -5.17 17.91 13.13
N MET A 316 -5.01 17.29 14.31
CA MET A 316 -6.08 16.51 14.95
C MET A 316 -7.11 17.40 15.68
N HIS A 317 -6.97 18.72 15.64
CA HIS A 317 -7.92 19.68 16.21
C HIS A 317 -8.70 20.43 15.12
N GLN A 318 -8.04 21.30 14.34
CA GLN A 318 -8.75 22.17 13.40
C GLN A 318 -7.84 22.66 12.27
N THR A 319 -7.75 21.88 11.19
CA THR A 319 -6.92 22.21 10.01
C THR A 319 -7.42 23.43 9.22
N ASP A 320 -8.72 23.79 9.34
CA ASP A 320 -9.31 25.04 8.85
C ASP A 320 -8.51 26.30 9.26
N ASN A 321 -7.81 26.26 10.39
CA ASN A 321 -6.99 27.37 10.87
C ASN A 321 -5.72 27.61 10.02
N ALA A 322 -5.29 26.62 9.23
CA ALA A 322 -4.25 26.82 8.20
C ALA A 322 -4.77 27.55 6.95
N VAL A 323 -6.10 27.72 6.82
CA VAL A 323 -6.75 28.37 5.67
C VAL A 323 -7.20 29.79 6.00
N ASN A 324 -7.79 30.00 7.18
CA ASN A 324 -8.52 31.23 7.55
C ASN A 324 -7.65 32.45 7.91
N VAL A 325 -6.35 32.47 7.55
CA VAL A 325 -5.44 33.56 7.95
C VAL A 325 -5.34 34.65 6.88
N GLU A 326 -6.15 35.70 7.04
CA GLU A 326 -5.97 36.95 6.29
C GLU A 326 -4.54 37.48 6.49
N ASN A 327 -3.78 37.58 5.39
CA ASN A 327 -2.40 38.12 5.31
C ASN A 327 -1.26 37.19 5.79
N ASN A 328 -1.05 36.07 5.08
CA ASN A 328 0.29 35.55 4.76
C ASN A 328 1.27 35.36 5.93
N SER A 329 0.78 34.81 7.05
CA SER A 329 1.57 34.56 8.26
C SER A 329 2.14 33.15 8.28
N LEU A 330 3.42 33.01 8.64
CA LEU A 330 4.10 31.72 8.87
C LEU A 330 3.51 30.91 10.05
N VAL A 331 2.52 31.45 10.76
CA VAL A 331 1.77 30.77 11.84
C VAL A 331 0.53 30.04 11.31
N ALA A 332 0.29 30.01 9.99
CA ALA A 332 -0.79 29.21 9.40
C ALA A 332 -0.46 27.70 9.30
N PRO A 333 0.67 27.26 8.70
CA PRO A 333 0.87 25.84 8.40
C PRO A 333 1.08 24.95 9.63
N ILE A 334 1.51 25.51 10.75
CA ILE A 334 1.64 24.79 12.04
C ILE A 334 0.32 24.15 12.53
N TRP A 335 -0.84 24.53 11.98
CA TRP A 335 -2.13 23.87 12.20
C TRP A 335 -2.35 22.57 11.41
N LEU A 336 -1.44 22.25 10.49
CA LEU A 336 -1.33 20.97 9.78
C LEU A 336 -0.32 20.03 10.48
N ASN A 337 0.33 20.50 11.55
CA ASN A 337 1.36 19.75 12.24
C ASN A 337 0.77 18.96 13.43
N PHE A 338 1.40 17.87 13.86
CA PHE A 338 0.90 17.07 14.99
C PHE A 338 1.31 17.65 16.35
N SER A 339 0.55 17.33 17.40
CA SER A 339 0.84 17.84 18.75
C SER A 339 2.13 17.31 19.36
N THR A 340 2.66 18.07 20.30
CA THR A 340 3.90 17.83 21.05
C THR A 340 3.66 17.97 22.55
N ALA A 341 4.54 17.45 23.39
CA ALA A 341 4.51 17.67 24.84
C ALA A 341 4.64 19.15 25.31
N LEU A 342 4.65 20.14 24.40
CA LEU A 342 4.50 21.56 24.73
C LEU A 342 3.04 22.05 24.67
N ASN A 343 2.31 21.71 23.61
CA ASN A 343 0.90 22.10 23.42
C ASN A 343 -0.10 21.03 23.93
N PHE A 344 0.36 19.80 24.11
CA PHE A 344 -0.36 18.70 24.71
C PHE A 344 -0.08 18.62 26.22
N ASP A 345 -1.12 18.70 27.05
CA ASP A 345 -1.01 18.50 28.51
C ASP A 345 -1.53 17.09 28.88
N PRO A 346 -0.65 16.10 29.17
CA PRO A 346 -1.07 14.74 29.52
C PRO A 346 -1.71 14.60 30.92
N SER A 347 -1.92 15.72 31.64
CA SER A 347 -2.42 15.77 33.02
C SER A 347 -3.68 16.63 33.23
N GLY A 348 -3.87 17.66 32.40
CA GLY A 348 -5.04 18.53 32.38
C GLY A 348 -5.71 18.66 31.01
N GLY A 349 -5.00 18.32 29.93
CA GLY A 349 -5.54 18.14 28.59
C GLY A 349 -6.28 16.82 28.51
N LYS A 350 -7.60 16.90 28.47
CA LYS A 350 -8.45 15.79 28.04
C LYS A 350 -8.69 15.98 26.54
N THR A 351 -8.51 14.91 25.79
CA THR A 351 -8.75 14.77 24.35
C THR A 351 -8.81 13.27 24.08
N ALA A 352 -9.32 12.85 22.91
CA ALA A 352 -9.28 11.44 22.54
C ALA A 352 -7.83 10.89 22.56
N GLN A 353 -6.87 11.65 22.02
CA GLN A 353 -5.44 11.34 22.09
C GLN A 353 -4.91 11.17 23.53
N ALA A 354 -5.35 12.00 24.48
CA ALA A 354 -4.98 11.89 25.89
C ALA A 354 -5.62 10.72 26.63
N HIS A 355 -6.81 10.29 26.20
CA HIS A 355 -7.48 9.13 26.77
C HIS A 355 -6.88 7.81 26.26
N VAL A 356 -6.63 7.67 24.94
CA VAL A 356 -6.06 6.44 24.34
C VAL A 356 -4.59 6.26 24.69
N TYR A 357 -3.78 7.28 24.44
CA TYR A 357 -2.33 7.17 24.53
C TYR A 357 -1.81 7.87 25.78
N GLY A 358 -2.37 9.04 26.13
CA GLY A 358 -1.83 9.90 27.17
C GLY A 358 -0.48 10.50 26.80
N LYS A 359 -0.24 10.63 25.50
CA LYS A 359 0.98 11.04 24.82
C LYS A 359 0.57 12.00 23.71
N SER A 360 1.37 13.03 23.43
CA SER A 360 1.15 13.89 22.25
C SER A 360 1.24 13.09 20.95
N GLY A 361 0.77 13.62 19.83
CA GLY A 361 0.87 12.97 18.52
C GLY A 361 2.31 12.49 18.25
N TRP A 362 3.28 13.41 18.33
CA TRP A 362 4.71 13.12 18.17
C TRP A 362 5.32 12.18 19.24
N ASP A 363 4.67 11.98 20.39
CA ASP A 363 5.07 10.99 21.39
C ASP A 363 4.44 9.61 21.13
N THR A 364 3.24 9.56 20.54
CA THR A 364 2.57 8.32 20.13
C THR A 364 3.25 7.68 18.92
N LEU A 365 3.47 8.41 17.81
CA LEU A 365 4.08 7.86 16.60
C LEU A 365 5.45 7.21 16.86
N LEU A 366 6.17 7.76 17.84
CA LEU A 366 7.52 7.38 18.25
C LEU A 366 7.56 6.50 19.51
N SER A 367 6.39 6.07 19.98
CA SER A 367 6.27 4.99 20.96
C SER A 367 6.03 3.66 20.25
N ASP A 368 6.69 2.62 20.75
CA ASP A 368 6.32 1.22 20.52
C ASP A 368 4.81 1.02 20.84
N PRO A 369 3.97 0.54 19.89
CA PRO A 369 2.53 0.34 20.09
C PRO A 369 2.17 -0.58 21.27
N SER A 370 3.06 -1.52 21.64
CA SER A 370 2.86 -2.38 22.83
C SER A 370 2.91 -1.62 24.16
N THR A 371 3.32 -0.35 24.13
CA THR A 371 3.41 0.55 25.30
C THR A 371 2.26 1.55 25.40
N ASP A 372 1.24 1.43 24.55
CA ASP A 372 0.05 2.28 24.60
C ASP A 372 -0.93 1.78 25.67
N ARG A 373 -1.70 2.70 26.27
CA ARG A 373 -2.67 2.33 27.33
C ARG A 373 -3.81 1.47 26.78
N LYS A 374 -4.05 1.58 25.47
CA LYS A 374 -4.96 0.77 24.67
C LYS A 374 -4.31 0.52 23.32
N ASN A 375 -4.05 -0.73 22.99
CA ASN A 375 -3.69 -1.11 21.62
C ASN A 375 -4.93 -1.02 20.73
N ILE A 376 -4.76 -0.52 19.51
CA ILE A 376 -5.79 -0.40 18.46
C ILE A 376 -5.24 -0.80 17.07
N GLY A 377 -4.11 -1.51 17.01
CA GLY A 377 -3.49 -1.94 15.74
C GLY A 377 -2.67 -0.88 15.00
N ARG A 378 -2.40 0.29 15.60
CA ARG A 378 -1.62 1.35 14.92
C ARG A 378 -0.18 0.93 14.63
N ALA A 379 0.35 1.37 13.50
CA ALA A 379 1.73 1.17 13.12
C ALA A 379 2.73 1.97 13.99
N PHE A 380 4.01 1.62 13.87
CA PHE A 380 5.15 2.31 14.47
C PHE A 380 5.94 3.07 13.39
N TYR A 381 6.35 4.30 13.66
CA TYR A 381 6.98 5.20 12.68
C TYR A 381 8.40 5.61 13.08
N PRO A 382 9.38 4.68 13.08
CA PRO A 382 10.75 4.95 13.53
C PRO A 382 11.48 5.99 12.66
N GLU A 383 11.11 6.16 11.38
CA GLU A 383 11.68 7.16 10.48
C GLU A 383 11.44 8.59 10.97
N LEU A 384 10.29 8.83 11.61
CA LEU A 384 9.91 10.13 12.16
C LEU A 384 10.77 10.51 13.39
N ALA A 385 11.51 9.56 13.99
CA ALA A 385 12.34 9.84 15.17
C ALA A 385 13.45 10.86 14.88
N ALA A 386 13.94 10.93 13.64
CA ALA A 386 14.94 11.90 13.24
C ALA A 386 14.40 13.34 13.25
N VAL A 387 13.12 13.54 12.93
CA VAL A 387 12.46 14.85 12.77
C VAL A 387 11.55 15.23 13.94
N LYS A 388 11.60 14.47 15.04
CA LYS A 388 10.85 14.78 16.26
C LYS A 388 11.14 16.22 16.74
N PRO A 389 10.11 17.00 17.09
CA PRO A 389 10.27 18.28 17.77
C PRO A 389 11.04 18.15 19.08
N GLU A 390 11.95 19.11 19.34
CA GLU A 390 12.75 19.16 20.57
C GLU A 390 11.86 19.31 21.83
N PRO A 391 12.23 18.70 22.98
CA PRO A 391 11.42 18.76 24.20
C PRO A 391 11.07 20.19 24.62
N GLY A 392 9.77 20.48 24.76
CA GLY A 392 9.27 21.82 25.08
C GLY A 392 9.29 22.80 23.91
N ARG A 393 9.26 22.31 22.67
CA ARG A 393 9.04 23.09 21.44
C ARG A 393 7.78 22.62 20.70
N LEU A 394 7.17 23.55 19.95
CA LEU A 394 6.28 23.20 18.85
C LEU A 394 7.10 22.57 17.71
N PRO A 395 6.45 21.89 16.75
CA PRO A 395 7.09 21.45 15.52
C PRO A 395 7.74 22.58 14.70
N THR A 396 8.60 22.23 13.75
CA THR A 396 9.08 23.17 12.75
C THR A 396 8.00 23.43 11.71
N VAL A 397 7.92 24.68 11.23
CA VAL A 397 7.09 25.04 10.09
C VAL A 397 7.91 24.83 8.84
N GLU A 398 7.56 23.83 8.04
CA GLU A 398 8.29 23.47 6.83
C GLU A 398 7.70 24.17 5.61
N LEU A 399 6.37 24.27 5.53
CA LEU A 399 5.66 25.07 4.53
C LEU A 399 5.69 26.56 4.85
N GLY A 400 5.87 27.42 3.84
CA GLY A 400 5.92 28.88 4.04
C GLY A 400 6.71 29.62 2.97
N THR A 401 7.48 28.90 2.15
CA THR A 401 8.05 29.37 0.89
C THR A 401 7.47 28.57 -0.27
N GLU A 402 7.48 29.16 -1.47
CA GLU A 402 7.07 28.44 -2.69
C GLU A 402 7.95 27.22 -2.96
N GLU A 403 9.26 27.33 -2.67
CA GLU A 403 10.24 26.24 -2.74
C GLU A 403 9.88 25.06 -1.81
N ALA A 404 9.36 25.34 -0.61
CA ALA A 404 8.91 24.29 0.31
C ALA A 404 7.64 23.59 -0.18
N THR A 405 6.66 24.33 -0.72
CA THR A 405 5.46 23.75 -1.36
C THR A 405 5.83 22.92 -2.60
N GLN A 406 6.77 23.40 -3.42
CA GLN A 406 7.32 22.63 -4.54
C GLN A 406 8.04 21.36 -4.04
N LYS A 407 8.80 21.44 -2.93
CA LYS A 407 9.46 20.28 -2.30
C LYS A 407 8.45 19.26 -1.74
N ALA A 408 7.37 19.70 -1.09
CA ALA A 408 6.31 18.83 -0.60
C ALA A 408 5.69 17.99 -1.74
N ARG A 409 5.42 18.66 -2.87
CA ARG A 409 4.77 18.09 -4.05
C ARG A 409 5.75 17.45 -5.07
N SER A 410 7.05 17.41 -4.79
CA SER A 410 8.08 17.04 -5.79
C SER A 410 8.14 15.56 -6.18
N ASP A 411 7.57 14.66 -5.37
CA ASP A 411 7.41 13.23 -5.71
C ASP A 411 5.95 12.88 -6.07
N LEU A 412 5.05 13.87 -6.13
CA LEU A 412 3.61 13.66 -6.31
C LEU A 412 3.25 13.46 -7.79
N LYS A 413 2.65 12.32 -8.12
CA LYS A 413 2.18 11.95 -9.48
C LYS A 413 0.68 11.62 -9.43
N ILE A 414 -0.19 12.55 -9.82
CA ILE A 414 -1.64 12.26 -9.85
C ILE A 414 -1.96 11.55 -11.17
N GLU A 415 -2.34 10.28 -11.07
CA GLU A 415 -2.78 9.46 -12.19
C GLU A 415 -4.30 9.33 -12.20
N TRP A 416 -4.90 9.37 -13.40
CA TRP A 416 -6.33 9.18 -13.58
C TRP A 416 -6.54 7.93 -14.42
N LYS A 417 -7.14 6.91 -13.80
CA LYS A 417 -7.54 5.68 -14.47
C LYS A 417 -9.06 5.74 -14.64
N GLN A 418 -9.55 5.55 -15.86
CA GLN A 418 -10.97 5.29 -16.06
C GLN A 418 -11.29 3.99 -15.32
N GLY A 419 -12.17 4.05 -14.32
CA GLY A 419 -12.77 2.82 -13.80
C GLY A 419 -13.53 2.19 -14.96
N ALA A 420 -13.26 0.92 -15.26
CA ALA A 420 -13.93 0.24 -16.37
C ALA A 420 -15.45 0.45 -16.24
N THR A 421 -16.07 1.01 -17.28
CA THR A 421 -17.52 1.25 -17.30
C THR A 421 -18.27 -0.08 -17.20
N GLN A 422 -19.56 -0.07 -16.83
CA GLN A 422 -20.32 -1.33 -16.73
C GLN A 422 -20.25 -2.20 -18.01
N ALA A 423 -20.12 -1.58 -19.19
CA ALA A 423 -19.91 -2.30 -20.45
C ALA A 423 -18.47 -2.85 -20.62
N GLU A 424 -17.44 -2.06 -20.27
CA GLU A 424 -16.04 -2.50 -20.31
C GLU A 424 -15.76 -3.58 -19.26
N ARG A 425 -16.42 -3.55 -18.10
CA ARG A 425 -16.39 -4.63 -17.08
C ARG A 425 -16.94 -5.94 -17.64
N THR A 426 -18.14 -5.89 -18.22
CA THR A 426 -18.72 -7.06 -18.91
C THR A 426 -17.84 -7.55 -20.09
N GLN A 427 -17.17 -6.65 -20.81
CA GLN A 427 -16.29 -7.05 -21.92
C GLN A 427 -14.95 -7.63 -21.45
N LEU A 428 -14.29 -7.03 -20.45
CA LEU A 428 -13.06 -7.54 -19.85
C LEU A 428 -13.29 -8.90 -19.18
N ARG A 429 -14.47 -9.12 -18.60
CA ARG A 429 -14.91 -10.43 -18.09
C ARG A 429 -15.17 -11.44 -19.20
N ALA A 430 -15.79 -11.03 -20.32
CA ALA A 430 -15.96 -11.91 -21.48
C ALA A 430 -14.62 -12.34 -22.11
N THR A 431 -13.56 -11.53 -22.01
CA THR A 431 -12.19 -11.95 -22.35
C THR A 431 -11.53 -12.80 -21.26
N ARG A 432 -11.74 -12.48 -19.97
CA ARG A 432 -11.25 -13.24 -18.80
C ARG A 432 -11.72 -14.69 -18.86
N ASP A 433 -13.00 -14.87 -19.17
CA ASP A 433 -13.67 -16.16 -19.30
C ASP A 433 -13.51 -16.75 -20.73
N GLY A 434 -12.46 -16.33 -21.47
CA GLY A 434 -11.87 -17.09 -22.58
C GLY A 434 -12.32 -16.78 -24.01
N HIS A 435 -13.09 -15.72 -24.27
CA HIS A 435 -13.63 -15.46 -25.60
C HIS A 435 -12.74 -14.56 -26.49
N GLU A 436 -12.23 -15.09 -27.62
CA GLU A 436 -11.46 -14.30 -28.61
C GLU A 436 -12.27 -13.11 -29.19
N THR A 437 -11.94 -11.89 -28.77
CA THR A 437 -12.14 -10.67 -29.58
C THR A 437 -10.81 -10.16 -30.14
N GLN A 438 -10.84 -9.52 -31.31
CA GLN A 438 -9.65 -9.33 -32.14
C GLN A 438 -8.61 -8.40 -31.50
N ALA A 439 -7.52 -8.99 -31.02
CA ALA A 439 -6.37 -8.30 -30.44
C ALA A 439 -5.89 -7.09 -31.27
N ASN A 440 -5.64 -5.98 -30.57
CA ASN A 440 -4.47 -5.11 -30.76
C ASN A 440 -4.26 -4.12 -29.58
N ASP A 441 -5.33 -3.69 -28.90
CA ASP A 441 -5.29 -2.56 -27.94
C ASP A 441 -5.92 -2.88 -26.55
N GLU A 442 -5.95 -4.15 -26.11
CA GLU A 442 -6.57 -4.54 -24.81
C GLU A 442 -5.57 -4.57 -23.63
N VAL A 443 -6.07 -4.40 -22.40
CA VAL A 443 -5.27 -4.29 -21.16
C VAL A 443 -4.80 -5.67 -20.71
N PHE A 444 -3.56 -6.02 -21.06
CA PHE A 444 -2.98 -7.30 -20.67
C PHE A 444 -2.44 -7.30 -19.23
N LEU A 445 -2.67 -8.40 -18.54
CA LEU A 445 -2.03 -8.70 -17.25
C LEU A 445 -0.62 -9.25 -17.50
N VAL A 446 0.39 -8.64 -16.86
CA VAL A 446 1.80 -9.04 -16.96
C VAL A 446 2.29 -9.48 -15.58
N ARG A 447 2.38 -10.80 -15.39
CA ARG A 447 2.87 -11.43 -14.17
C ARG A 447 4.37 -11.73 -14.31
N GLN A 448 5.16 -11.47 -13.28
CA GLN A 448 6.48 -12.07 -13.15
C GLN A 448 6.67 -12.72 -11.79
N PHE A 449 6.89 -14.04 -11.80
CA PHE A 449 7.20 -14.81 -10.61
C PHE A 449 8.69 -14.69 -10.30
N VAL A 450 9.03 -14.28 -9.07
CA VAL A 450 10.41 -14.07 -8.61
C VAL A 450 10.64 -15.00 -7.41
N ILE A 451 11.31 -16.12 -7.67
CA ILE A 451 11.33 -17.28 -6.79
C ILE A 451 12.71 -17.45 -6.15
N ASP A 452 12.76 -17.37 -4.83
CA ASP A 452 13.97 -17.62 -4.04
C ASP A 452 14.36 -19.10 -4.10
N THR A 453 15.59 -19.36 -4.52
CA THR A 453 16.21 -20.68 -4.54
C THR A 453 17.43 -20.74 -3.63
N SER A 454 17.65 -19.75 -2.76
CA SER A 454 18.78 -19.71 -1.82
C SER A 454 18.76 -20.83 -0.77
N ALA A 455 19.84 -20.93 0.01
CA ALA A 455 19.93 -21.88 1.12
C ALA A 455 18.97 -21.57 2.29
N ALA A 456 18.26 -20.43 2.25
CA ALA A 456 17.32 -20.01 3.27
C ALA A 456 15.87 -20.43 2.96
N MET A 457 15.47 -20.44 1.67
CA MET A 457 14.22 -21.07 1.23
C MET A 457 14.29 -22.58 1.50
N SER A 458 13.30 -23.18 2.16
CA SER A 458 13.33 -24.64 2.43
C SER A 458 12.88 -25.46 1.22
N ILE A 459 13.26 -26.74 1.19
CA ILE A 459 12.88 -27.65 0.10
C ILE A 459 11.37 -27.97 0.13
N LYS A 460 10.72 -27.99 1.30
CA LYS A 460 9.25 -28.17 1.39
C LYS A 460 8.57 -27.01 0.66
N ASP A 461 8.93 -25.80 1.06
CA ASP A 461 8.25 -24.59 0.63
C ASP A 461 8.52 -24.31 -0.85
N LEU A 462 9.74 -24.55 -1.33
CA LEU A 462 10.07 -24.41 -2.75
C LEU A 462 9.32 -25.40 -3.66
N GLU A 463 9.04 -26.62 -3.20
CA GLU A 463 8.22 -27.55 -3.98
C GLU A 463 6.73 -27.19 -3.93
N ALA A 464 6.23 -26.63 -2.82
CA ALA A 464 4.84 -26.15 -2.70
C ALA A 464 4.58 -24.85 -3.50
N ILE A 465 5.33 -23.77 -3.22
CA ILE A 465 6.20 -23.14 -4.24
C ILE A 465 5.81 -23.39 -5.71
N LYS A 466 6.55 -24.34 -6.28
CA LYS A 466 6.38 -24.82 -7.65
C LYS A 466 5.00 -25.41 -7.93
N ALA A 467 4.39 -26.17 -7.01
CA ALA A 467 3.08 -26.79 -7.23
C ALA A 467 1.98 -25.75 -7.46
N THR A 468 1.86 -24.75 -6.57
CA THR A 468 0.87 -23.68 -6.71
C THR A 468 1.12 -22.83 -7.95
N LEU A 469 2.39 -22.52 -8.28
CA LEU A 469 2.70 -21.79 -9.51
C LEU A 469 2.43 -22.59 -10.79
N GLN A 470 2.53 -23.93 -10.77
CA GLN A 470 2.08 -24.76 -11.88
C GLN A 470 0.54 -24.71 -12.04
N SER A 471 -0.21 -24.69 -10.94
CA SER A 471 -1.68 -24.51 -10.93
C SER A 471 -2.13 -23.10 -11.34
N LEU A 472 -1.32 -22.07 -11.08
CA LEU A 472 -1.57 -20.72 -11.56
C LEU A 472 -1.31 -20.64 -13.08
N VAL A 473 -0.17 -21.16 -13.55
CA VAL A 473 0.16 -21.21 -14.99
C VAL A 473 -0.80 -22.12 -15.78
N SER A 474 -1.30 -23.22 -15.21
CA SER A 474 -2.24 -24.10 -15.91
C SER A 474 -3.59 -23.41 -16.17
N ARG A 475 -3.97 -22.44 -15.34
CA ARG A 475 -5.20 -21.64 -15.51
C ARG A 475 -4.99 -20.37 -16.35
N ALA A 476 -3.90 -19.64 -16.12
CA ALA A 476 -3.55 -18.36 -16.75
C ALA A 476 -4.03 -18.19 -18.20
N GLU A 477 -4.68 -17.08 -18.52
CA GLU A 477 -5.51 -16.90 -19.72
C GLU A 477 -4.74 -17.02 -21.05
N SER A 478 -5.49 -17.11 -22.16
CA SER A 478 -4.88 -16.84 -23.47
C SER A 478 -4.52 -15.36 -23.54
N ASP A 479 -3.34 -15.05 -24.06
CA ASP A 479 -2.75 -13.69 -24.12
C ASP A 479 -2.25 -13.05 -22.81
N GLU A 480 -2.40 -13.70 -21.65
CA GLU A 480 -1.65 -13.37 -20.41
C GLU A 480 -0.13 -13.38 -20.67
N VAL A 481 0.64 -12.55 -19.95
CA VAL A 481 2.11 -12.52 -20.08
C VAL A 481 2.76 -12.99 -18.78
N ILE A 482 3.54 -14.07 -18.84
CA ILE A 482 4.21 -14.66 -17.67
C ILE A 482 5.73 -14.65 -17.85
N GLY A 483 6.45 -14.06 -16.88
CA GLY A 483 7.89 -14.19 -16.69
C GLY A 483 8.22 -15.04 -15.47
N ILE A 484 9.38 -15.70 -15.48
CA ILE A 484 9.91 -16.51 -14.37
C ILE A 484 11.37 -16.15 -14.12
N VAL A 485 11.63 -15.55 -12.96
CA VAL A 485 12.96 -15.29 -12.39
C VAL A 485 13.16 -16.23 -11.20
N THR A 486 14.33 -16.83 -11.11
CA THR A 486 14.83 -17.52 -9.92
C THR A 486 16.00 -16.74 -9.35
N PHE A 487 16.22 -16.75 -8.04
CA PHE A 487 17.38 -16.07 -7.47
C PHE A 487 17.97 -16.79 -6.26
N SER A 488 19.30 -16.75 -6.16
CA SER A 488 20.02 -17.13 -4.94
C SER A 488 21.04 -16.05 -4.60
N ASP A 489 22.35 -16.26 -4.82
CA ASP A 489 23.36 -15.19 -4.72
C ASP A 489 23.32 -14.20 -5.90
N THR A 490 22.60 -14.58 -6.95
CA THR A 490 22.43 -13.86 -8.22
C THR A 490 21.05 -14.21 -8.81
N PRO A 491 20.40 -13.26 -9.52
CA PRO A 491 19.15 -13.52 -10.22
C PRO A 491 19.38 -14.16 -11.60
N ASN A 492 18.54 -15.11 -11.95
CA ASN A 492 18.57 -15.88 -13.18
C ASN A 492 17.17 -16.02 -13.78
N VAL A 493 17.00 -15.49 -14.99
CA VAL A 493 15.75 -15.61 -15.76
C VAL A 493 15.66 -17.01 -16.35
N LEU A 494 14.63 -17.75 -15.98
CA LEU A 494 14.26 -19.00 -16.64
C LEU A 494 13.37 -18.75 -17.86
N VAL A 495 12.43 -17.81 -17.73
CA VAL A 495 11.55 -17.38 -18.82
C VAL A 495 11.42 -15.85 -18.77
N PRO A 496 11.83 -15.11 -19.83
CA PRO A 496 11.51 -13.67 -19.91
C PRO A 496 9.99 -13.49 -20.07
N PRO A 497 9.39 -12.35 -19.68
CA PRO A 497 7.96 -12.10 -19.83
C PRO A 497 7.41 -12.52 -21.21
N THR A 498 6.65 -13.62 -21.23
CA THR A 498 6.25 -14.35 -22.44
C THR A 498 4.74 -14.50 -22.48
N ARG A 499 4.12 -14.05 -23.58
CA ARG A 499 2.69 -14.17 -23.86
C ARG A 499 2.27 -15.63 -24.02
N VAL A 500 1.28 -16.08 -23.25
CA VAL A 500 0.68 -17.43 -23.27
C VAL A 500 -0.33 -17.52 -24.41
N SER A 501 0.16 -17.63 -25.65
CA SER A 501 -0.69 -17.76 -26.85
C SER A 501 -1.00 -19.23 -27.23
N SER A 502 -0.64 -20.19 -26.38
CA SER A 502 -0.90 -21.62 -26.63
C SER A 502 -0.70 -22.50 -25.39
N ALA A 503 -1.41 -23.64 -25.35
CA ALA A 503 -1.15 -24.71 -24.39
C ALA A 503 0.29 -25.24 -24.43
N GLN A 504 0.99 -25.11 -25.57
CA GLN A 504 2.41 -25.50 -25.69
C GLN A 504 3.35 -24.56 -24.93
N GLN A 505 3.06 -23.25 -24.91
CA GLN A 505 3.79 -22.30 -24.05
C GLN A 505 3.40 -22.47 -22.58
N ARG A 506 2.12 -22.74 -22.29
CA ARG A 506 1.63 -23.05 -20.94
C ARG A 506 2.36 -24.25 -20.34
N GLN A 507 2.47 -25.34 -21.10
CA GLN A 507 3.27 -26.52 -20.72
C GLN A 507 4.76 -26.18 -20.60
N HIS A 508 5.32 -25.34 -21.47
CA HIS A 508 6.73 -24.94 -21.37
C HIS A 508 7.04 -24.17 -20.08
N LEU A 509 6.16 -23.25 -19.67
CA LEU A 509 6.24 -22.53 -18.39
C LEU A 509 6.18 -23.51 -17.20
N ILE A 510 5.18 -24.41 -17.18
CA ILE A 510 5.05 -25.50 -16.19
C ILE A 510 6.33 -26.34 -16.13
N ASP A 511 6.88 -26.73 -17.28
CA ASP A 511 8.11 -27.52 -17.36
C ASP A 511 9.33 -26.76 -16.85
N GLN A 512 9.42 -25.42 -17.06
CA GLN A 512 10.47 -24.61 -16.44
C GLN A 512 10.31 -24.57 -14.91
N ILE A 513 9.09 -24.38 -14.39
CA ILE A 513 8.82 -24.41 -12.94
C ILE A 513 9.27 -25.75 -12.34
N LYS A 514 8.96 -26.88 -12.99
CA LYS A 514 9.42 -28.23 -12.59
C LYS A 514 10.95 -28.35 -12.47
N THR A 515 11.74 -27.57 -13.22
CA THR A 515 13.21 -27.60 -13.11
C THR A 515 13.79 -26.87 -11.90
N ILE A 516 13.03 -25.96 -11.26
CA ILE A 516 13.48 -25.12 -10.14
C ILE A 516 13.90 -25.98 -8.94
N LYS A 517 15.03 -25.65 -8.32
CA LYS A 517 15.66 -26.39 -7.21
C LYS A 517 16.40 -25.43 -6.28
N GLN A 518 16.50 -25.81 -5.01
CA GLN A 518 17.30 -25.08 -4.03
C GLN A 518 18.79 -25.16 -4.39
N GLU A 519 19.48 -24.02 -4.30
CA GLU A 519 20.91 -23.86 -4.40
C GLU A 519 21.50 -23.51 -3.02
N PRO A 520 22.63 -24.11 -2.60
CA PRO A 520 23.24 -23.86 -1.30
C PRO A 520 24.05 -22.54 -1.28
N LYS A 521 23.39 -21.42 -1.58
CA LYS A 521 24.01 -20.08 -1.66
C LYS A 521 23.29 -19.04 -0.79
N ALA A 522 23.82 -17.82 -0.79
CA ALA A 522 23.21 -16.63 -0.18
C ALA A 522 21.90 -16.20 -0.89
N THR A 523 21.29 -15.12 -0.42
CA THR A 523 19.99 -14.60 -0.86
C THR A 523 20.16 -13.13 -1.26
N ALA A 524 20.04 -12.83 -2.56
CA ALA A 524 20.30 -11.52 -3.18
C ALA A 524 19.00 -10.85 -3.63
N LEU A 525 18.09 -10.65 -2.68
CA LEU A 525 16.69 -10.35 -2.93
C LEU A 525 16.49 -9.00 -3.61
N GLY A 526 17.19 -7.94 -3.18
CA GLY A 526 17.12 -6.64 -3.84
C GLY A 526 17.59 -6.67 -5.31
N ASN A 527 18.56 -7.54 -5.64
CA ASN A 527 18.97 -7.75 -7.03
C ASN A 527 17.97 -8.60 -7.84
N ALA A 528 17.16 -9.44 -7.21
CA ALA A 528 16.11 -10.19 -7.88
C ALA A 528 14.96 -9.28 -8.33
N LEU A 529 14.60 -8.31 -7.49
CA LEU A 529 13.59 -7.30 -7.80
C LEU A 529 14.09 -6.29 -8.85
N ASP A 530 15.29 -5.73 -8.68
CA ASP A 530 16.00 -4.93 -9.70
C ASP A 530 15.99 -5.63 -11.07
N ARG A 531 16.31 -6.93 -11.09
CA ARG A 531 16.30 -7.72 -12.31
C ARG A 531 14.90 -7.93 -12.89
N ALA A 532 13.90 -8.25 -12.07
CA ALA A 532 12.52 -8.45 -12.52
C ALA A 532 11.97 -7.18 -13.19
N GLN A 533 12.14 -6.02 -12.54
CA GLN A 533 11.81 -4.73 -13.15
C GLN A 533 12.51 -4.53 -14.50
N MET A 534 13.82 -4.82 -14.61
CA MET A 534 14.53 -4.71 -15.89
C MET A 534 13.99 -5.64 -16.98
N ASP A 535 13.53 -6.85 -16.65
CA ASP A 535 12.96 -7.79 -17.63
C ASP A 535 11.53 -7.42 -18.03
N LEU A 536 10.72 -6.87 -17.12
CA LEU A 536 9.39 -6.31 -17.41
C LEU A 536 9.50 -5.12 -18.38
N LEU A 537 10.31 -4.11 -18.04
CA LEU A 537 10.51 -2.91 -18.86
C LEU A 537 11.23 -3.16 -20.19
N ALA A 538 11.94 -4.30 -20.32
CA ALA A 538 12.50 -4.74 -21.59
C ALA A 538 11.45 -5.40 -22.51
N GLY A 539 10.31 -5.84 -21.95
CA GLY A 539 9.16 -6.32 -22.71
C GLY A 539 8.38 -5.15 -23.32
N GLN A 540 8.20 -5.17 -24.63
CA GLN A 540 7.49 -4.11 -25.37
C GLN A 540 5.97 -4.31 -25.27
N PHE A 541 5.44 -4.12 -24.06
CA PHE A 541 4.01 -4.18 -23.73
C PHE A 541 3.36 -2.79 -23.84
N SER A 542 2.04 -2.72 -23.64
CA SER A 542 1.31 -1.44 -23.60
C SER A 542 1.65 -0.65 -22.33
N ASP A 543 1.70 0.68 -22.43
CA ASP A 543 1.78 1.61 -21.30
C ASP A 543 0.53 1.53 -20.38
N GLU A 544 -0.52 0.82 -20.83
CA GLU A 544 -1.77 0.58 -20.08
C GLU A 544 -1.84 -0.81 -19.43
N ALA A 545 -0.82 -1.67 -19.62
CA ALA A 545 -0.79 -3.01 -19.05
C ALA A 545 -0.59 -3.01 -17.52
N ASN A 546 -1.22 -3.95 -16.82
CA ASN A 546 -1.06 -4.10 -15.37
C ASN A 546 0.17 -4.97 -15.06
N TRP A 547 1.18 -4.39 -14.42
CA TRP A 547 2.46 -5.05 -14.12
C TRP A 547 2.51 -5.55 -12.67
N LEU A 548 2.60 -6.86 -12.48
CA LEU A 548 2.62 -7.51 -11.17
C LEU A 548 3.86 -8.37 -11.01
N VAL A 549 4.58 -8.19 -9.90
CA VAL A 549 5.67 -9.08 -9.47
C VAL A 549 5.20 -9.87 -8.26
N TYR A 550 5.28 -11.20 -8.34
CA TYR A 550 5.00 -12.10 -7.21
C TYR A 550 6.34 -12.60 -6.68
N LEU A 551 6.77 -12.07 -5.54
CA LEU A 551 8.01 -12.45 -4.88
C LEU A 551 7.72 -13.58 -3.89
N PHE A 552 8.29 -14.77 -4.14
CA PHE A 552 8.23 -15.90 -3.21
C PHE A 552 9.61 -16.08 -2.59
N ALA A 553 9.78 -15.73 -1.31
CA ALA A 553 11.11 -15.63 -0.70
C ALA A 553 11.19 -16.06 0.76
N SER A 554 12.41 -16.34 1.26
CA SER A 554 12.64 -16.55 2.70
C SER A 554 12.65 -15.24 3.51
N GLY A 555 12.35 -14.10 2.87
CA GLY A 555 12.40 -12.75 3.45
C GLY A 555 13.83 -12.23 3.68
N LYS A 556 14.82 -13.11 3.82
CA LYS A 556 16.22 -12.75 4.03
C LYS A 556 16.81 -12.04 2.81
N ASN A 557 17.48 -10.91 3.06
CA ASN A 557 18.46 -10.35 2.14
C ASN A 557 19.85 -10.43 2.79
N THR A 558 20.76 -11.23 2.22
CA THR A 558 22.07 -11.53 2.81
C THR A 558 23.26 -11.12 1.94
N THR A 559 23.01 -10.68 0.71
CA THR A 559 24.02 -10.10 -0.20
C THR A 559 23.34 -9.20 -1.24
N GLY A 560 24.11 -8.43 -2.01
CA GLY A 560 23.58 -7.59 -3.09
C GLY A 560 22.94 -6.28 -2.61
N LEU A 561 21.96 -5.79 -3.37
CA LEU A 561 21.16 -4.60 -3.07
C LEU A 561 20.19 -4.84 -1.91
N SER A 562 19.81 -3.79 -1.16
CA SER A 562 18.64 -3.84 -0.25
C SER A 562 17.33 -3.70 -1.06
N PRO A 563 16.24 -4.36 -0.66
CA PRO A 563 14.91 -4.15 -1.25
C PRO A 563 14.46 -2.68 -1.28
N GLU A 564 14.79 -1.86 -0.28
CA GLU A 564 14.44 -0.42 -0.29
C GLU A 564 14.96 0.33 -1.52
N SER A 565 16.08 -0.13 -2.10
CA SER A 565 16.73 0.56 -3.21
C SER A 565 15.94 0.51 -4.53
N VAL A 566 14.96 -0.39 -4.66
CA VAL A 566 14.07 -0.49 -5.82
C VAL A 566 12.66 0.06 -5.58
N THR A 567 12.30 0.45 -4.35
CA THR A 567 10.95 0.97 -4.00
C THR A 567 10.53 2.13 -4.90
N ARG A 568 11.44 3.08 -5.14
CA ARG A 568 11.16 4.25 -5.98
C ARG A 568 10.90 3.85 -7.44
N SER A 569 11.72 2.97 -8.01
CA SER A 569 11.60 2.60 -9.41
C SER A 569 10.41 1.69 -9.67
N TYR A 570 10.10 0.72 -8.80
CA TYR A 570 8.86 -0.07 -8.89
C TYR A 570 7.62 0.83 -8.87
N ARG A 571 7.58 1.76 -7.91
CA ARG A 571 6.51 2.75 -7.76
C ARG A 571 6.36 3.60 -9.01
N ASP A 572 7.42 4.28 -9.46
CA ASP A 572 7.35 5.27 -10.54
C ASP A 572 6.84 4.67 -11.87
N GLU A 573 7.18 3.40 -12.12
CA GLU A 573 6.78 2.59 -13.28
C GLU A 573 5.42 1.87 -13.10
N GLY A 574 4.88 1.77 -11.88
CA GLY A 574 3.57 1.15 -11.63
C GLY A 574 3.56 -0.38 -11.52
N ILE A 575 4.69 -0.96 -11.09
CA ILE A 575 4.81 -2.40 -10.83
C ILE A 575 4.30 -2.69 -9.40
N LEU A 576 3.18 -3.40 -9.28
CA LEU A 576 2.68 -3.90 -7.99
C LEU A 576 3.56 -5.06 -7.50
N LEU A 577 4.03 -5.02 -6.25
CA LEU A 577 4.77 -6.12 -5.64
C LEU A 577 3.89 -6.90 -4.64
N MET A 578 3.57 -8.15 -4.98
CA MET A 578 2.94 -9.12 -4.11
C MET A 578 4.02 -9.99 -3.45
N SER A 579 4.25 -9.82 -2.15
CA SER A 579 5.33 -10.52 -1.42
C SER A 579 4.81 -11.68 -0.58
N PHE A 580 5.36 -12.87 -0.76
CA PHE A 580 5.00 -14.10 -0.03
C PHE A 580 6.24 -14.68 0.66
N ILE A 581 6.30 -14.57 1.99
CA ILE A 581 7.53 -14.73 2.77
C ILE A 581 7.48 -15.95 3.69
N THR A 582 8.38 -16.92 3.53
CA THR A 582 8.36 -18.20 4.30
C THR A 582 9.00 -18.14 5.70
N GLU A 583 9.56 -17.00 6.13
CA GLU A 583 10.14 -16.84 7.47
C GLU A 583 9.51 -15.68 8.24
N LYS A 584 8.92 -16.00 9.41
CA LYS A 584 8.34 -15.00 10.32
C LYS A 584 9.40 -14.00 10.84
N ASN A 585 9.04 -12.72 10.92
CA ASN A 585 9.81 -11.61 11.53
C ASN A 585 11.07 -11.13 10.78
N VAL A 586 11.27 -11.46 9.51
CA VAL A 586 12.59 -11.26 8.86
C VAL A 586 12.79 -9.90 8.20
N ASN A 587 11.75 -9.25 7.65
CA ASN A 587 11.99 -8.09 6.77
C ASN A 587 10.86 -7.04 6.69
N SER A 588 10.98 -5.97 7.49
CA SER A 588 10.10 -4.79 7.36
C SER A 588 10.36 -4.00 6.07
N GLU A 589 11.56 -4.04 5.49
CA GLU A 589 11.85 -3.36 4.20
C GLU A 589 10.96 -3.92 3.07
N LEU A 590 10.52 -5.19 3.17
CA LEU A 590 9.65 -5.83 2.18
C LEU A 590 8.16 -5.56 2.38
N ASP A 591 7.67 -5.56 3.62
CA ASP A 591 6.30 -5.15 3.92
C ASP A 591 6.08 -3.67 3.52
N GLU A 592 7.04 -2.80 3.86
CA GLU A 592 7.04 -1.41 3.43
C GLU A 592 7.15 -1.26 1.90
N LEU A 593 8.01 -2.04 1.24
CA LEU A 593 8.13 -2.01 -0.23
C LEU A 593 6.83 -2.40 -0.92
N SER A 594 6.24 -3.56 -0.57
CA SER A 594 4.96 -4.01 -1.15
C SER A 594 3.88 -2.93 -0.97
N ARG A 595 3.64 -2.49 0.26
CA ARG A 595 2.63 -1.46 0.58
C ARG A 595 2.92 -0.07 -0.01
N ALA A 596 4.16 0.22 -0.38
CA ALA A 596 4.56 1.45 -1.09
C ALA A 596 4.39 1.34 -2.62
N THR A 597 4.40 0.13 -3.18
CA THR A 597 4.02 -0.11 -4.59
C THR A 597 2.51 -0.21 -4.80
N GLY A 598 1.75 -0.46 -3.73
CA GLY A 598 0.30 -0.71 -3.80
C GLY A 598 -0.07 -2.19 -3.95
N GLY A 599 0.86 -3.11 -3.69
CA GLY A 599 0.61 -4.54 -3.55
C GLY A 599 0.72 -5.00 -2.08
N GLY A 600 0.26 -6.22 -1.80
CA GLY A 600 0.23 -6.81 -0.48
C GLY A 600 1.50 -7.56 -0.06
N TYR A 601 1.53 -7.92 1.22
CA TYR A 601 2.60 -8.69 1.85
C TYR A 601 1.97 -9.76 2.75
N TRP A 602 2.30 -11.02 2.49
CA TRP A 602 1.83 -12.21 3.20
C TRP A 602 3.03 -12.99 3.74
N THR A 603 2.88 -13.57 4.93
CA THR A 603 3.84 -14.57 5.44
C THR A 603 3.28 -15.96 5.14
N ILE A 604 4.02 -16.78 4.38
CA ILE A 604 3.66 -18.18 4.12
C ILE A 604 4.00 -18.98 5.38
N GLU A 605 3.07 -19.03 6.33
CA GLU A 605 3.26 -19.75 7.58
C GLU A 605 3.07 -21.27 7.39
N ASP A 606 2.09 -21.65 6.57
CA ASP A 606 2.04 -22.94 5.92
C ASP A 606 1.84 -22.77 4.40
N THR A 607 2.39 -23.72 3.68
CA THR A 607 2.49 -23.72 2.22
C THR A 607 1.23 -24.26 1.55
N ASN A 608 0.36 -24.97 2.30
CA ASN A 608 -0.91 -25.47 1.80
C ASN A 608 -1.85 -24.31 1.41
N ARG A 609 -1.76 -23.18 2.13
CA ARG A 609 -2.51 -21.94 1.88
C ARG A 609 -2.01 -21.11 0.70
N LEU A 610 -0.89 -21.49 0.07
CA LEU A 610 -0.28 -20.64 -0.96
C LEU A 610 -1.23 -20.36 -2.14
N ALA A 611 -2.22 -21.24 -2.40
CA ALA A 611 -3.28 -21.00 -3.38
C ALA A 611 -4.30 -19.93 -2.92
N GLU A 612 -4.67 -19.91 -1.65
CA GLU A 612 -5.56 -18.92 -1.04
C GLU A 612 -4.88 -17.55 -0.95
N LEU A 613 -3.66 -17.49 -0.42
CA LEU A 613 -2.88 -16.24 -0.31
C LEU A 613 -2.63 -15.62 -1.69
N ILE A 614 -2.42 -16.44 -2.74
CA ILE A 614 -2.36 -15.94 -4.12
C ILE A 614 -3.72 -15.42 -4.58
N ALA A 615 -4.83 -16.10 -4.28
CA ALA A 615 -6.17 -15.60 -4.62
C ALA A 615 -6.54 -14.29 -3.90
N GLU A 616 -6.09 -14.10 -2.65
CA GLU A 616 -6.14 -12.80 -1.97
C GLU A 616 -5.37 -11.73 -2.74
N ALA A 617 -4.16 -12.04 -3.21
CA ALA A 617 -3.33 -11.14 -3.98
C ALA A 617 -3.91 -10.83 -5.38
N GLU A 618 -4.55 -11.80 -6.05
CA GLU A 618 -5.35 -11.55 -7.25
C GLU A 618 -6.46 -10.52 -6.96
N ALA A 619 -7.19 -10.70 -5.86
CA ALA A 619 -8.25 -9.79 -5.44
C ALA A 619 -7.74 -8.41 -5.01
N GLU A 620 -6.53 -8.30 -4.43
CA GLU A 620 -5.93 -7.01 -4.09
C GLU A 620 -5.41 -6.26 -5.34
N ALA A 621 -4.90 -6.97 -6.35
CA ALA A 621 -4.54 -6.39 -7.64
C ALA A 621 -5.74 -6.02 -8.51
N SER A 622 -6.84 -6.77 -8.39
CA SER A 622 -8.02 -6.67 -9.24
C SER A 622 -8.61 -5.25 -9.29
N PRO A 623 -8.93 -4.73 -10.50
CA PRO A 623 -9.68 -3.48 -10.66
C PRO A 623 -11.18 -3.58 -10.35
N GLU A 624 -11.65 -4.81 -10.14
CA GLU A 624 -13.04 -5.10 -9.80
C GLU A 624 -13.09 -5.82 -8.46
N VAL A 625 -13.97 -5.36 -7.57
CA VAL A 625 -14.27 -6.11 -6.35
C VAL A 625 -15.70 -6.58 -6.36
N VAL A 626 -15.79 -7.89 -6.11
CA VAL A 626 -16.99 -8.67 -5.89
C VAL A 626 -17.27 -8.68 -4.39
N THR A 627 -18.52 -8.45 -3.97
CA THR A 627 -18.94 -8.67 -2.59
C THR A 627 -19.91 -9.84 -2.49
N THR A 628 -19.53 -10.86 -1.73
CA THR A 628 -20.36 -12.06 -1.58
C THR A 628 -21.66 -11.74 -0.85
N VAL A 629 -22.76 -12.04 -1.54
CA VAL A 629 -24.14 -11.80 -1.13
C VAL A 629 -24.67 -12.97 -0.34
N ALA A 630 -24.38 -14.19 -0.80
CA ALA A 630 -24.75 -15.45 -0.16
C ALA A 630 -23.82 -16.58 -0.63
N MET A 631 -23.72 -17.65 0.15
CA MET A 631 -23.06 -18.89 -0.25
C MET A 631 -23.63 -20.07 0.55
N GLY A 632 -23.22 -21.29 0.23
CA GLY A 632 -23.40 -22.45 1.09
C GLY A 632 -23.38 -23.79 0.36
N TYR A 633 -23.45 -24.86 1.15
CA TYR A 633 -23.42 -26.24 0.70
C TYR A 633 -24.71 -26.98 1.06
N LYS A 634 -25.11 -27.97 0.24
CA LYS A 634 -26.21 -28.90 0.55
C LYS A 634 -26.13 -30.20 -0.24
N GLU A 635 -26.24 -31.34 0.45
CA GLU A 635 -26.59 -32.60 -0.21
C GLU A 635 -28.06 -32.58 -0.67
N ILE A 636 -28.29 -32.76 -1.97
CA ILE A 636 -29.64 -32.80 -2.57
C ILE A 636 -29.98 -34.17 -3.14
N THR A 637 -31.27 -34.48 -3.25
CA THR A 637 -31.80 -35.58 -4.08
C THR A 637 -33.25 -35.25 -4.46
N GLY A 638 -33.55 -35.23 -5.75
CA GLY A 638 -34.71 -34.52 -6.30
C GLY A 638 -34.47 -33.01 -6.33
N GLN A 639 -35.57 -32.25 -6.34
CA GLN A 639 -35.57 -30.79 -6.42
C GLN A 639 -35.44 -30.13 -5.04
N ASP A 640 -34.54 -29.16 -4.92
CA ASP A 640 -34.34 -28.31 -3.75
C ASP A 640 -34.08 -26.84 -4.18
N ALA A 641 -33.93 -25.91 -3.24
CA ALA A 641 -33.70 -24.51 -3.51
C ALA A 641 -32.86 -23.79 -2.44
N PHE A 642 -31.81 -23.11 -2.90
CA PHE A 642 -31.12 -22.06 -2.13
C PHE A 642 -31.88 -20.75 -2.31
N SER A 643 -31.97 -19.91 -1.27
CA SER A 643 -32.69 -18.64 -1.31
C SER A 643 -31.84 -17.51 -0.76
N PHE A 644 -31.68 -16.44 -1.52
CA PHE A 644 -30.80 -15.32 -1.21
C PHE A 644 -31.44 -13.97 -1.59
N PHE A 645 -30.95 -12.86 -1.05
CA PHE A 645 -31.50 -11.52 -1.26
C PHE A 645 -30.54 -10.61 -2.02
N LEU A 646 -30.85 -10.34 -3.29
CA LEU A 646 -30.14 -9.32 -4.08
C LEU A 646 -30.71 -7.93 -3.80
N ASP A 647 -29.85 -6.92 -3.74
CA ASP A 647 -30.21 -5.55 -3.40
C ASP A 647 -29.87 -4.52 -4.49
N ASN A 648 -30.51 -3.34 -4.42
CA ASN A 648 -30.44 -2.33 -5.48
C ASN A 648 -29.10 -1.55 -5.59
N THR A 649 -28.15 -1.79 -4.67
CA THR A 649 -26.77 -1.25 -4.71
C THR A 649 -25.85 -2.07 -5.61
N LEU A 650 -26.33 -3.20 -6.15
CA LEU A 650 -25.59 -4.04 -7.09
C LEU A 650 -25.83 -3.63 -8.56
N SER A 651 -24.78 -3.67 -9.39
CA SER A 651 -24.87 -3.51 -10.84
C SER A 651 -25.05 -4.84 -11.57
N THR A 652 -24.49 -5.91 -11.00
CA THR A 652 -24.60 -7.30 -11.46
C THR A 652 -24.61 -8.20 -10.22
N ALA A 653 -25.31 -9.32 -10.29
CA ALA A 653 -25.02 -10.47 -9.43
C ALA A 653 -24.52 -11.63 -10.29
N GLU A 654 -23.31 -12.09 -10.01
CA GLU A 654 -22.62 -13.27 -10.53
C GLU A 654 -23.03 -14.44 -9.62
N ILE A 655 -23.51 -15.56 -10.18
CA ILE A 655 -23.88 -16.74 -9.39
C ILE A 655 -23.10 -17.95 -9.90
N THR A 656 -22.49 -18.67 -8.96
CA THR A 656 -21.78 -19.94 -9.15
C THR A 656 -22.62 -21.10 -8.61
N VAL A 657 -22.56 -22.25 -9.27
CA VAL A 657 -23.04 -23.55 -8.77
C VAL A 657 -21.98 -24.60 -9.04
N SER A 658 -21.55 -25.32 -8.01
CA SER A 658 -20.49 -26.33 -8.09
C SER A 658 -20.89 -27.67 -7.46
N TYR A 659 -20.40 -28.78 -8.03
CA TYR A 659 -20.72 -30.15 -7.60
C TYR A 659 -19.81 -31.20 -8.24
N PHE A 660 -19.66 -32.36 -7.61
CA PHE A 660 -18.96 -33.52 -8.20
C PHE A 660 -19.93 -34.42 -8.99
N GLY A 661 -19.48 -34.96 -10.15
CA GLY A 661 -20.18 -36.03 -10.89
C GLY A 661 -20.15 -35.89 -12.43
N SER A 662 -21.24 -35.39 -13.03
CA SER A 662 -21.38 -35.21 -14.49
C SER A 662 -22.28 -34.01 -14.81
N SER A 663 -22.09 -33.28 -15.93
CA SER A 663 -22.84 -32.04 -16.23
C SER A 663 -24.37 -32.19 -16.22
N ALA A 664 -24.87 -33.38 -16.57
CA ALA A 664 -26.30 -33.70 -16.56
C ALA A 664 -26.82 -34.19 -15.20
N MET A 665 -26.00 -34.16 -14.14
CA MET A 665 -26.36 -34.64 -12.79
C MET A 665 -27.15 -33.59 -12.01
N VAL A 666 -26.81 -32.30 -12.15
CA VAL A 666 -27.51 -31.18 -11.49
C VAL A 666 -28.03 -30.23 -12.55
N THR A 667 -29.36 -30.16 -12.69
CA THR A 667 -30.02 -29.10 -13.46
C THR A 667 -30.34 -27.92 -12.55
N SER A 668 -29.97 -26.71 -12.94
CA SER A 668 -30.16 -25.48 -12.15
C SER A 668 -31.00 -24.43 -12.89
N GLN A 669 -31.80 -23.66 -12.15
CA GLN A 669 -32.56 -22.51 -12.66
C GLN A 669 -32.65 -21.42 -11.58
N LEU A 670 -32.62 -20.14 -11.97
CA LEU A 670 -33.01 -19.05 -11.08
C LEU A 670 -34.52 -18.78 -11.13
N ILE A 671 -35.06 -18.35 -10.00
CA ILE A 671 -36.36 -17.67 -9.92
C ILE A 671 -36.15 -16.27 -9.33
N ALA A 672 -36.61 -15.26 -10.06
CA ALA A 672 -36.55 -13.85 -9.69
C ALA A 672 -37.68 -13.44 -8.72
N PRO A 673 -37.58 -12.27 -8.04
CA PRO A 673 -38.60 -11.81 -7.08
C PRO A 673 -40.00 -11.58 -7.66
N ASP A 674 -40.14 -11.45 -8.98
CA ASP A 674 -41.43 -11.37 -9.68
C ASP A 674 -42.00 -12.73 -10.11
N GLY A 675 -41.26 -13.83 -9.87
CA GLY A 675 -41.61 -15.18 -10.27
C GLY A 675 -41.24 -15.54 -11.72
N SER A 676 -40.49 -14.70 -12.43
CA SER A 676 -39.86 -15.10 -13.69
C SER A 676 -38.75 -16.13 -13.43
N VAL A 677 -38.61 -17.09 -14.35
CA VAL A 677 -37.59 -18.16 -14.30
C VAL A 677 -36.52 -17.84 -15.34
N ILE A 678 -35.25 -17.96 -14.93
CA ILE A 678 -34.09 -17.88 -15.81
C ILE A 678 -33.42 -19.25 -15.78
N GLU A 679 -33.57 -19.99 -16.87
CA GLU A 679 -32.88 -21.26 -17.10
C GLU A 679 -31.37 -20.99 -17.19
N ILE A 680 -30.54 -21.77 -16.49
CA ILE A 680 -29.08 -21.66 -16.57
C ILE A 680 -28.63 -22.54 -17.75
N PRO A 681 -27.96 -21.99 -18.79
CA PRO A 681 -27.63 -22.77 -19.98
C PRO A 681 -26.61 -23.87 -19.70
N GLU A 682 -26.80 -25.05 -20.31
CA GLU A 682 -25.89 -26.20 -20.17
C GLU A 682 -24.48 -25.90 -20.76
N ASP A 683 -24.37 -24.89 -21.64
CA ASP A 683 -23.12 -24.34 -22.17
C ASP A 683 -22.47 -23.26 -21.29
N GLN A 684 -23.02 -22.97 -20.10
CA GLN A 684 -22.35 -22.19 -19.03
C GLN A 684 -21.90 -23.07 -17.85
N CYS A 685 -21.63 -24.36 -18.11
CA CYS A 685 -21.12 -25.33 -17.14
C CYS A 685 -19.85 -26.00 -17.67
N GLU A 686 -18.74 -25.87 -16.96
CA GLU A 686 -17.45 -26.48 -17.31
C GLU A 686 -17.01 -27.56 -16.31
N VAL A 687 -16.03 -28.38 -16.73
CA VAL A 687 -15.31 -29.32 -15.88
C VAL A 687 -14.06 -28.66 -15.36
N ALA A 688 -13.87 -28.61 -14.04
CA ALA A 688 -12.56 -28.44 -13.47
C ALA A 688 -11.82 -29.79 -13.51
N ASP A 689 -10.76 -29.89 -14.31
CA ASP A 689 -9.85 -31.04 -14.33
C ASP A 689 -9.06 -31.11 -13.02
N ILE A 690 -9.67 -31.70 -11.98
CA ILE A 690 -8.98 -32.04 -10.73
C ILE A 690 -8.17 -33.32 -10.96
N GLU A 691 -6.84 -33.18 -11.06
CA GLU A 691 -5.93 -34.33 -11.18
C GLU A 691 -5.95 -35.19 -9.90
N ALA A 692 -6.73 -36.27 -9.90
CA ALA A 692 -6.79 -37.22 -8.79
C ALA A 692 -5.50 -38.07 -8.69
N GLU A 693 -4.61 -37.72 -7.75
CA GLU A 693 -3.27 -38.34 -7.64
C GLU A 693 -3.23 -39.79 -7.07
N GLU A 694 -4.33 -40.37 -6.56
CA GLU A 694 -4.34 -41.75 -6.03
C GLU A 694 -4.91 -42.80 -7.00
N GLU A 695 -4.09 -43.81 -7.33
CA GLU A 695 -4.46 -44.96 -8.18
C GLU A 695 -5.58 -45.83 -7.57
N GLY A 696 -6.86 -45.52 -7.84
CA GLY A 696 -7.95 -46.49 -7.63
C GLY A 696 -9.35 -45.95 -7.34
N GLN A 697 -9.54 -44.64 -7.26
CA GLN A 697 -10.87 -44.03 -7.26
C GLN A 697 -11.23 -43.63 -8.70
N ASP A 698 -12.49 -43.84 -9.11
CA ASP A 698 -13.02 -43.13 -10.27
C ASP A 698 -13.13 -41.65 -9.87
N ALA A 699 -12.41 -40.76 -10.55
CA ALA A 699 -12.46 -39.34 -10.28
C ALA A 699 -13.80 -38.79 -10.80
N ASP A 700 -14.75 -38.56 -9.89
CA ASP A 700 -15.96 -37.79 -10.21
C ASP A 700 -15.53 -36.37 -10.58
N ASN A 701 -15.74 -35.98 -11.85
CA ASN A 701 -15.40 -34.65 -12.35
C ASN A 701 -16.10 -33.57 -11.50
N TYR A 702 -15.37 -32.55 -11.04
CA TYR A 702 -15.97 -31.37 -10.41
C TYR A 702 -16.48 -30.44 -11.51
N TYR A 703 -17.77 -30.11 -11.47
CA TYR A 703 -18.41 -29.17 -12.37
C TYR A 703 -18.58 -27.82 -11.71
N TYR A 704 -18.46 -26.78 -12.53
CA TYR A 704 -18.60 -25.39 -12.14
C TYR A 704 -19.46 -24.68 -13.20
N CYS A 705 -20.63 -24.19 -12.79
CA CYS A 705 -21.55 -23.44 -13.63
C CYS A 705 -21.64 -21.99 -13.15
N TRP A 706 -21.56 -21.01 -14.04
CA TRP A 706 -21.64 -19.59 -13.68
C TRP A 706 -22.54 -18.79 -14.60
N PHE A 707 -23.20 -17.75 -14.08
CA PHE A 707 -24.08 -16.90 -14.87
C PHE A 707 -24.32 -15.52 -14.21
N ASP A 708 -24.56 -14.52 -15.05
CA ASP A 708 -24.71 -13.11 -14.65
C ASP A 708 -26.16 -12.62 -14.69
N VAL A 709 -26.60 -11.97 -13.62
CA VAL A 709 -27.85 -11.19 -13.54
C VAL A 709 -27.50 -9.70 -13.53
N ALA A 710 -27.44 -9.08 -14.70
CA ALA A 710 -27.23 -7.65 -14.84
C ALA A 710 -28.43 -6.82 -14.34
N LEU A 711 -28.16 -5.76 -13.57
CA LEU A 711 -29.12 -4.89 -12.88
C LEU A 711 -30.19 -5.69 -12.11
N PRO A 712 -29.79 -6.51 -11.11
CA PRO A 712 -30.69 -7.45 -10.46
C PRO A 712 -31.87 -6.75 -9.77
N MET A 713 -33.04 -7.37 -9.88
CA MET A 713 -34.24 -6.94 -9.17
C MET A 713 -34.04 -7.10 -7.66
N GLU A 714 -34.26 -6.02 -6.89
CA GLU A 714 -34.23 -6.08 -5.43
C GLU A 714 -35.30 -7.05 -4.91
N GLY A 715 -34.88 -8.05 -4.13
CA GLY A 715 -35.79 -9.03 -3.56
C GLY A 715 -35.14 -10.36 -3.25
N ALA A 716 -35.97 -11.31 -2.79
CA ALA A 716 -35.56 -12.69 -2.62
C ALA A 716 -35.55 -13.41 -3.97
N TRP A 717 -34.39 -13.94 -4.34
CA TRP A 717 -34.15 -14.83 -5.46
C TRP A 717 -34.06 -16.27 -4.95
N GLN A 718 -34.30 -17.24 -5.83
CA GLN A 718 -34.06 -18.65 -5.55
C GLN A 718 -33.19 -19.28 -6.63
N LEU A 719 -32.08 -19.89 -6.25
CA LEU A 719 -31.39 -20.88 -7.08
C LEU A 719 -32.05 -22.23 -6.79
N GLN A 720 -32.86 -22.71 -7.73
CA GLN A 720 -33.40 -24.07 -7.66
C GLN A 720 -32.45 -25.04 -8.36
N VAL A 721 -32.25 -26.18 -7.73
CA VAL A 721 -31.37 -27.26 -8.20
C VAL A 721 -32.11 -28.57 -8.14
N ASN A 722 -31.86 -29.47 -9.08
CA ASN A 722 -32.46 -30.80 -9.10
C ASN A 722 -31.44 -31.85 -9.58
N SER A 723 -31.35 -32.97 -8.86
CA SER A 723 -30.57 -34.13 -9.25
C SER A 723 -31.35 -35.42 -9.04
N ASP A 724 -31.26 -36.37 -9.98
CA ASP A 724 -31.83 -37.72 -9.84
C ASP A 724 -31.05 -38.61 -8.83
N ASN A 725 -29.86 -38.17 -8.38
CA ASN A 725 -28.98 -38.88 -7.46
C ASN A 725 -28.58 -38.01 -6.25
N PRO A 726 -28.15 -38.61 -5.13
CA PRO A 726 -27.45 -37.87 -4.07
C PRO A 726 -26.20 -37.18 -4.61
N VAL A 727 -26.11 -35.87 -4.40
CA VAL A 727 -24.96 -35.04 -4.77
C VAL A 727 -24.85 -33.83 -3.84
N GLY A 728 -23.63 -33.53 -3.42
CA GLY A 728 -23.32 -32.28 -2.74
C GLY A 728 -23.28 -31.13 -3.74
N VAL A 729 -24.15 -30.14 -3.56
CA VAL A 729 -24.17 -28.91 -4.36
C VAL A 729 -23.77 -27.75 -3.48
N GLU A 730 -22.78 -27.02 -3.97
CA GLU A 730 -22.27 -25.77 -3.44
C GLU A 730 -22.72 -24.62 -4.35
N TYR A 731 -22.91 -23.43 -3.77
CA TYR A 731 -23.23 -22.24 -4.55
C TYR A 731 -22.60 -20.99 -3.92
N TYR A 732 -22.27 -20.03 -4.78
CA TYR A 732 -21.84 -18.69 -4.40
C TYR A 732 -22.69 -17.67 -5.15
N VAL A 733 -23.01 -16.56 -4.50
CA VAL A 733 -23.72 -15.41 -5.08
C VAL A 733 -22.92 -14.18 -4.74
N ASP A 734 -22.51 -13.47 -5.77
CA ASP A 734 -21.41 -12.53 -5.73
C ASP A 734 -21.81 -11.25 -6.45
N GLY A 735 -21.67 -10.09 -5.78
CA GLY A 735 -22.28 -8.84 -6.20
C GLY A 735 -21.25 -7.82 -6.67
N LEU A 736 -21.44 -7.26 -7.86
CA LEU A 736 -20.68 -6.08 -8.29
C LEU A 736 -21.34 -4.81 -7.77
N PRO A 737 -20.60 -3.87 -7.14
CA PRO A 737 -21.12 -2.57 -6.78
C PRO A 737 -21.72 -1.84 -7.99
N LYS A 738 -22.73 -1.01 -7.75
CA LYS A 738 -23.31 -0.12 -8.74
C LYS A 738 -22.63 1.24 -8.69
N ASP A 739 -22.29 1.78 -9.86
CA ASP A 739 -21.67 3.08 -10.01
C ASP A 739 -22.40 4.12 -9.15
N ASN A 740 -21.66 4.92 -8.38
CA ASN A 740 -22.20 5.92 -7.44
C ASN A 740 -23.05 5.36 -6.26
N SER A 741 -23.00 4.05 -5.97
CA SER A 741 -23.76 3.40 -4.88
C SER A 741 -22.86 2.85 -3.77
N ASN A 742 -23.21 3.14 -2.51
CA ASN A 742 -22.56 2.53 -1.35
C ASN A 742 -23.17 1.14 -1.12
N THR A 743 -22.50 0.10 -1.62
CA THR A 743 -22.82 -1.30 -1.30
C THR A 743 -22.33 -1.68 0.11
N TYR A 744 -22.58 -2.93 0.50
CA TYR A 744 -22.25 -3.52 1.80
C TYR A 744 -21.16 -4.58 1.65
N PHE A 745 -20.27 -4.66 2.63
CA PHE A 745 -19.12 -5.56 2.65
C PHE A 745 -19.07 -6.30 3.98
N ALA A 746 -18.89 -7.62 3.92
CA ALA A 746 -18.75 -8.51 5.06
C ALA A 746 -17.31 -9.02 5.16
N ILE A 747 -16.81 -9.15 6.39
CA ILE A 747 -15.56 -9.85 6.71
C ILE A 747 -15.76 -10.71 7.98
N VAL A 748 -14.96 -11.76 8.11
CA VAL A 748 -14.80 -12.51 9.36
C VAL A 748 -13.32 -12.91 9.53
N THR A 749 -12.77 -12.70 10.73
CA THR A 749 -11.38 -13.00 11.11
C THR A 749 -11.32 -13.58 12.53
N THR A 750 -10.13 -13.90 13.03
CA THR A 750 -9.88 -14.35 14.41
C THR A 750 -9.18 -13.25 15.22
N SER A 751 -9.25 -13.28 16.55
CA SER A 751 -8.80 -12.16 17.41
C SER A 751 -7.30 -11.81 17.32
N ASP A 752 -6.48 -12.76 16.91
CA ASP A 752 -5.03 -12.63 16.78
C ASP A 752 -4.57 -12.84 15.30
N ASP A 753 -5.53 -12.90 14.37
CA ASP A 753 -5.42 -13.45 13.00
C ASP A 753 -4.79 -14.87 12.95
N GLU A 754 -4.72 -15.56 14.10
CA GLU A 754 -4.37 -16.97 14.21
C GLU A 754 -5.47 -17.85 13.58
N GLU A 755 -5.16 -18.38 12.41
CA GLU A 755 -5.85 -19.51 11.78
C GLU A 755 -5.47 -20.85 12.44
N TYR A 756 -4.17 -21.03 12.72
CA TYR A 756 -3.61 -22.22 13.35
C TYR A 756 -3.76 -22.16 14.86
N VAL A 757 -4.62 -23.01 15.42
CA VAL A 757 -5.05 -22.95 16.81
C VAL A 757 -4.87 -24.31 17.50
N THR A 758 -4.33 -24.35 18.71
CA THR A 758 -4.11 -25.65 19.38
C THR A 758 -5.45 -26.37 19.67
N PRO A 759 -5.60 -27.67 19.37
CA PRO A 759 -6.80 -28.44 19.69
C PRO A 759 -7.15 -28.38 21.18
N GLY A 760 -8.42 -28.05 21.47
CA GLY A 760 -8.90 -27.78 22.82
C GLY A 760 -8.65 -26.37 23.34
N SER A 761 -8.08 -25.46 22.53
CA SER A 761 -8.05 -24.02 22.81
C SER A 761 -9.44 -23.39 22.65
N THR A 762 -9.60 -22.17 23.17
CA THR A 762 -10.76 -21.32 22.92
C THR A 762 -10.38 -20.27 21.89
N VAL A 763 -11.01 -20.30 20.72
CA VAL A 763 -10.82 -19.32 19.64
C VAL A 763 -11.86 -18.23 19.77
N THR A 764 -11.50 -16.99 19.47
CA THR A 764 -12.45 -15.88 19.36
C THR A 764 -12.45 -15.35 17.92
N LEU A 765 -13.65 -15.11 17.39
CA LEU A 765 -13.91 -14.70 16.01
C LEU A 765 -14.54 -13.31 15.98
N HIS A 766 -14.12 -12.48 15.03
CA HIS A 766 -14.64 -11.14 14.80
C HIS A 766 -15.29 -11.10 13.41
N ALA A 767 -16.59 -10.81 13.34
CA ALA A 767 -17.34 -10.67 12.11
C ALA A 767 -17.86 -9.24 11.99
N LYS A 768 -17.60 -8.58 10.87
CA LYS A 768 -17.92 -7.16 10.68
C LYS A 768 -18.62 -6.93 9.35
N LEU A 769 -19.72 -6.19 9.40
CA LEU A 769 -20.39 -5.69 8.21
C LEU A 769 -20.30 -4.17 8.16
N SER A 770 -19.87 -3.63 7.03
CA SER A 770 -19.77 -2.18 6.79
C SER A 770 -20.36 -1.80 5.44
N GLY A 771 -21.10 -0.69 5.41
CA GLY A 771 -21.47 0.02 4.18
C GLY A 771 -20.80 1.39 4.16
N LYS A 772 -21.62 2.45 4.25
CA LYS A 772 -21.16 3.81 4.60
C LYS A 772 -20.53 3.88 6.00
N LEU A 773 -21.08 3.12 6.94
CA LEU A 773 -20.62 2.96 8.32
C LEU A 773 -20.70 1.46 8.68
N PRO A 774 -20.08 1.01 9.78
CA PRO A 774 -20.35 -0.30 10.39
C PRO A 774 -21.85 -0.49 10.67
N ILE A 775 -22.33 -1.74 10.68
CA ILE A 775 -23.76 -2.06 10.76
C ILE A 775 -24.06 -2.99 11.93
N THR A 776 -24.96 -2.54 12.80
CA THR A 776 -25.40 -3.20 14.04
C THR A 776 -26.89 -3.60 14.00
N GLU A 777 -27.37 -4.27 15.05
CA GLU A 777 -28.74 -4.84 15.18
C GLU A 777 -29.14 -5.76 14.02
N LEU A 778 -28.16 -6.41 13.40
CA LEU A 778 -28.32 -7.26 12.22
C LEU A 778 -28.43 -8.75 12.60
N PRO A 779 -29.42 -9.49 12.08
CA PRO A 779 -29.49 -10.94 12.19
C PRO A 779 -28.32 -11.67 11.52
N LEU A 780 -27.35 -12.15 12.30
CA LEU A 780 -26.30 -13.06 11.81
C LEU A 780 -26.72 -14.53 11.99
N THR A 781 -26.38 -15.36 11.02
CA THR A 781 -26.34 -16.83 11.18
C THR A 781 -24.98 -17.33 10.72
N ALA A 782 -24.21 -17.91 11.65
CA ALA A 782 -22.90 -18.46 11.37
C ALA A 782 -22.85 -19.98 11.60
N VAL A 783 -22.11 -20.64 10.73
CA VAL A 783 -21.96 -22.09 10.67
C VAL A 783 -20.48 -22.42 10.59
N MET A 784 -20.01 -23.34 11.43
CA MET A 784 -18.68 -23.94 11.38
C MET A 784 -18.82 -25.38 10.91
N GLU A 785 -18.25 -25.72 9.76
CA GLU A 785 -18.21 -27.07 9.19
C GLU A 785 -16.80 -27.66 9.36
N GLY A 786 -16.68 -28.82 9.98
CA GLY A 786 -15.38 -29.52 10.11
C GLY A 786 -15.53 -31.04 10.06
N GLU A 787 -14.44 -31.78 10.27
CA GLU A 787 -14.39 -33.25 10.12
C GLU A 787 -15.46 -34.04 10.92
N TYR A 788 -15.96 -33.45 12.02
CA TYR A 788 -16.96 -34.06 12.91
C TYR A 788 -18.40 -33.55 12.66
N GLY A 789 -18.59 -32.68 11.66
CA GLY A 789 -19.89 -32.16 11.20
C GLY A 789 -20.11 -30.66 11.42
N GLU A 790 -21.37 -30.24 11.23
CA GLU A 790 -21.83 -28.85 11.32
C GLU A 790 -22.06 -28.40 12.78
N LYS A 791 -21.60 -27.20 13.13
CA LYS A 791 -21.78 -26.53 14.43
C LYS A 791 -22.18 -25.06 14.24
N THR A 792 -23.36 -24.66 14.70
CA THR A 792 -23.76 -23.25 14.70
C THR A 792 -22.87 -22.41 15.62
N VAL A 793 -22.40 -21.27 15.12
CA VAL A 793 -21.57 -20.30 15.87
C VAL A 793 -22.43 -19.09 16.26
N SER A 794 -22.42 -18.73 17.55
CA SER A 794 -23.22 -17.64 18.10
C SER A 794 -22.40 -16.35 18.24
N PHE A 795 -22.56 -15.44 17.29
CA PHE A 795 -22.02 -14.08 17.31
C PHE A 795 -22.88 -13.12 18.17
N ARG A 796 -22.26 -12.13 18.80
CA ARG A 796 -22.95 -11.07 19.58
C ARG A 796 -22.30 -9.68 19.41
N ASP A 797 -23.14 -8.65 19.56
CA ASP A 797 -22.83 -7.22 19.55
C ASP A 797 -23.59 -6.57 20.75
N ASP A 798 -23.30 -7.09 21.95
CA ASP A 798 -23.91 -6.81 23.25
C ASP A 798 -22.97 -6.16 24.28
N GLY A 799 -21.69 -5.98 23.94
CA GLY A 799 -20.66 -5.39 24.80
C GLY A 799 -20.18 -6.28 25.95
N VAL A 800 -20.40 -7.60 25.87
CA VAL A 800 -19.97 -8.57 26.89
C VAL A 800 -18.77 -9.38 26.40
N ALA A 801 -17.61 -9.08 26.97
CA ALA A 801 -16.28 -9.63 26.65
C ALA A 801 -16.29 -11.12 26.21
N PRO A 802 -15.58 -11.50 25.13
CA PRO A 802 -14.62 -10.68 24.39
C PRO A 802 -15.22 -9.62 23.45
N ASP A 803 -16.55 -9.55 23.28
CA ASP A 803 -17.17 -8.36 22.70
C ASP A 803 -16.83 -7.11 23.52
N HIS A 804 -16.34 -6.11 22.81
CA HIS A 804 -15.75 -4.90 23.35
C HIS A 804 -16.78 -3.77 23.59
N LYS A 805 -17.82 -3.62 22.77
CA LYS A 805 -18.71 -2.45 22.83
C LYS A 805 -20.06 -2.69 22.16
N ALA A 806 -21.11 -2.69 22.97
CA ALA A 806 -22.47 -2.91 22.52
C ALA A 806 -22.93 -1.98 21.38
N ASN A 807 -23.48 -2.62 20.35
CA ASN A 807 -24.10 -2.05 19.17
C ASN A 807 -23.13 -1.25 18.30
N ASP A 808 -21.91 -1.77 18.08
CA ASP A 808 -20.87 -1.13 17.29
C ASP A 808 -20.67 -1.67 15.88
N GLY A 809 -21.23 -2.85 15.58
CA GLY A 809 -21.17 -3.50 14.27
C GLY A 809 -19.95 -4.40 14.09
N GLU A 810 -19.10 -4.53 15.10
CA GLU A 810 -18.17 -5.64 15.27
C GLU A 810 -18.85 -6.73 16.11
N TYR A 811 -19.14 -7.87 15.49
CA TYR A 811 -19.78 -9.00 16.14
C TYR A 811 -18.71 -9.98 16.59
N VAL A 812 -18.75 -10.43 17.84
CA VAL A 812 -17.76 -11.35 18.39
C VAL A 812 -18.40 -12.70 18.74
N ALA A 813 -17.77 -13.79 18.34
CA ALA A 813 -18.13 -15.16 18.74
C ALA A 813 -16.96 -15.84 19.45
N VAL A 814 -17.27 -16.89 20.22
CA VAL A 814 -16.28 -17.69 20.96
C VAL A 814 -16.52 -19.16 20.67
N ILE A 815 -15.50 -19.84 20.15
CA ILE A 815 -15.46 -21.29 19.92
C ILE A 815 -14.63 -21.90 21.04
N ASP A 816 -15.29 -22.32 22.12
CA ASP A 816 -14.65 -23.10 23.17
C ASP A 816 -14.25 -24.51 22.67
N ALA A 817 -13.03 -24.90 23.02
CA ALA A 817 -12.44 -26.22 22.78
C ALA A 817 -12.59 -26.71 21.33
N ILE A 818 -11.97 -26.00 20.38
CA ILE A 818 -11.95 -26.40 18.97
C ILE A 818 -11.33 -27.81 18.81
N GLU A 819 -11.98 -28.67 18.04
CA GLU A 819 -11.55 -30.06 17.81
C GLU A 819 -10.45 -30.08 16.73
N ALA A 820 -9.56 -31.09 16.72
CA ALA A 820 -8.48 -31.15 15.73
C ALA A 820 -9.00 -31.33 14.29
N GLY A 821 -8.29 -30.79 13.30
CA GLY A 821 -8.67 -30.82 11.88
C GLY A 821 -9.06 -29.46 11.32
N TYR A 822 -9.59 -29.44 10.10
CA TYR A 822 -10.04 -28.24 9.39
C TYR A 822 -11.46 -27.83 9.79
N HIS A 823 -11.69 -26.52 9.88
CA HIS A 823 -13.00 -25.92 10.14
C HIS A 823 -13.22 -24.72 9.21
N PHE A 824 -14.33 -24.71 8.46
CA PHE A 824 -14.75 -23.60 7.62
C PHE A 824 -15.89 -22.84 8.32
N ILE A 825 -15.70 -21.55 8.56
CA ILE A 825 -16.68 -20.70 9.28
C ILE A 825 -17.31 -19.72 8.31
N THR A 826 -18.53 -20.02 7.90
CA THR A 826 -19.36 -19.14 7.05
C THR A 826 -20.28 -18.30 7.92
N VAL A 827 -20.23 -16.97 7.75
CA VAL A 827 -21.07 -16.00 8.45
C VAL A 827 -21.99 -15.30 7.44
N ASN A 828 -23.29 -15.57 7.54
CA ASN A 828 -24.31 -14.89 6.76
C ASN A 828 -24.92 -13.74 7.56
N PHE A 829 -24.99 -12.57 6.93
CA PHE A 829 -25.50 -11.30 7.47
C PHE A 829 -26.81 -10.95 6.76
N ASP A 830 -27.95 -11.15 7.42
CA ASP A 830 -29.28 -10.92 6.84
C ASP A 830 -29.93 -9.59 7.31
N ASN A 831 -29.97 -8.58 6.43
CA ASN A 831 -30.83 -7.40 6.59
C ASN A 831 -31.99 -7.39 5.57
N SER A 832 -32.45 -8.55 5.11
CA SER A 832 -33.65 -8.66 4.26
C SER A 832 -34.92 -8.19 4.98
N ALA A 833 -34.88 -8.05 6.32
CA ALA A 833 -35.93 -7.40 7.11
C ALA A 833 -35.89 -5.86 7.09
N GLY A 834 -34.78 -5.23 6.72
CA GLY A 834 -34.59 -3.77 6.77
C GLY A 834 -34.60 -3.22 8.20
N THR A 835 -34.06 -3.99 9.16
CA THR A 835 -34.08 -3.68 10.61
C THR A 835 -32.72 -3.33 11.20
N ALA A 836 -31.63 -3.75 10.54
CA ALA A 836 -30.28 -3.40 10.93
C ALA A 836 -30.05 -1.88 10.80
N LYS A 837 -29.00 -1.36 11.46
CA LYS A 837 -28.80 0.09 11.60
C LYS A 837 -27.33 0.45 11.46
N TYR A 838 -27.04 1.60 10.87
CA TYR A 838 -25.70 2.13 10.85
C TYR A 838 -25.26 2.49 12.27
N SER A 839 -24.14 1.91 12.70
CA SER A 839 -23.50 2.25 13.95
C SER A 839 -22.48 3.36 13.75
N ASN A 840 -22.66 4.44 14.50
CA ASN A 840 -21.61 5.43 14.70
C ASN A 840 -20.59 4.97 15.76
N HIS A 841 -20.84 3.85 16.46
CA HIS A 841 -19.98 3.35 17.52
C HIS A 841 -18.76 2.58 16.98
N GLY A 842 -18.84 1.90 15.83
CA GLY A 842 -17.73 1.13 15.25
C GLY A 842 -16.69 1.95 14.46
N VAL A 843 -16.95 3.25 14.27
CA VAL A 843 -15.96 4.26 13.79
C VAL A 843 -15.38 5.06 14.98
N SER A 844 -15.93 4.84 16.18
CA SER A 844 -15.67 5.59 17.41
C SER A 844 -15.33 4.56 18.48
N TYR A 845 -14.16 3.93 18.42
CA TYR A 845 -13.77 2.88 19.36
C TYR A 845 -14.18 3.17 20.83
N TYR A 846 -15.17 2.39 21.30
CA TYR A 846 -15.44 2.12 22.73
C TYR A 846 -16.25 3.24 23.50
N ASN A 847 -16.91 2.98 24.67
CA ASN A 847 -17.61 3.99 25.56
C ASN A 847 -17.85 3.51 27.04
N ALA A 848 -17.59 4.31 28.10
CA ALA A 848 -18.16 4.12 29.49
C ALA A 848 -18.35 5.40 30.35
N PRO A 849 -19.32 5.47 31.27
CA PRO A 849 -20.06 6.70 31.61
C PRO A 849 -19.30 7.96 32.11
N GLY A 850 -19.53 9.15 31.49
CA GLY A 850 -18.92 10.43 31.93
C GLY A 850 -19.36 11.78 31.30
N ASN A 851 -20.66 12.08 31.12
CA ASN A 851 -21.25 13.36 30.61
C ASN A 851 -20.44 14.69 30.78
N PHE A 852 -20.23 15.56 29.76
CA PHE A 852 -20.75 15.67 28.36
C PHE A 852 -19.59 15.51 27.30
N PHE A 853 -19.64 15.53 25.95
CA PHE A 853 -20.32 16.26 24.85
C PHE A 853 -20.43 15.35 23.58
N SER A 854 -21.47 15.51 22.73
CA SER A 854 -22.02 14.52 21.80
C SER A 854 -22.03 14.90 20.32
N ILE A 855 -21.76 13.88 19.50
CA ILE A 855 -22.51 13.58 18.28
C ILE A 855 -24.01 13.52 18.66
N PRO A 856 -24.89 14.46 18.26
CA PRO A 856 -26.25 14.58 18.81
C PRO A 856 -27.01 13.27 18.65
N LYS A 857 -27.35 12.60 19.77
CA LYS A 857 -27.66 11.16 19.85
C LYS A 857 -28.48 10.68 18.66
N ARG A 858 -27.78 10.25 17.61
CA ARG A 858 -28.37 10.01 16.30
C ARG A 858 -29.05 8.66 16.42
N GLU A 859 -30.38 8.65 16.37
CA GLU A 859 -31.15 7.41 16.37
C GLU A 859 -30.54 6.53 15.29
N LEU A 860 -30.04 5.35 15.69
CA LEU A 860 -29.20 4.48 14.86
C LEU A 860 -29.88 4.33 13.51
N GLU A 861 -29.25 4.86 12.45
CA GLU A 861 -29.95 5.13 11.20
C GLU A 861 -30.25 3.80 10.52
N THR A 862 -31.52 3.40 10.53
CA THR A 862 -31.96 2.13 9.96
C THR A 862 -31.46 2.01 8.53
N VAL A 863 -30.75 0.92 8.24
CA VAL A 863 -30.28 0.60 6.90
C VAL A 863 -31.51 0.14 6.10
N ALA A 864 -32.20 1.13 5.54
CA ALA A 864 -33.46 0.96 4.84
C ALA A 864 -33.32 0.13 3.55
N THR A 865 -32.10 0.05 2.99
CA THR A 865 -31.75 -0.94 1.97
C THR A 865 -31.80 -2.33 2.57
N ARG A 866 -32.66 -3.18 2.02
CA ARG A 866 -32.72 -4.60 2.34
C ARG A 866 -31.59 -5.31 1.59
N PHE A 867 -30.82 -6.16 2.25
CA PHE A 867 -29.71 -6.89 1.63
C PHE A 867 -29.39 -8.19 2.40
N GLN A 868 -28.63 -9.08 1.78
CA GLN A 868 -27.84 -10.11 2.47
C GLN A 868 -26.36 -9.96 2.07
N ARG A 869 -25.43 -10.34 2.95
CA ARG A 869 -24.01 -10.54 2.62
C ARG A 869 -23.50 -11.80 3.30
N ALA A 870 -22.46 -12.42 2.76
CA ALA A 870 -21.74 -13.50 3.39
C ALA A 870 -20.24 -13.18 3.47
N ALA A 871 -19.58 -13.71 4.48
CA ALA A 871 -18.13 -13.83 4.53
C ALA A 871 -17.78 -15.21 5.11
N TYR A 872 -16.59 -15.71 4.82
CA TYR A 872 -16.08 -16.95 5.40
C TYR A 872 -14.64 -16.78 5.86
N THR A 873 -14.19 -17.66 6.75
CA THR A 873 -12.80 -17.82 7.15
C THR A 873 -12.52 -19.28 7.47
N GLN A 874 -11.26 -19.68 7.49
CA GLN A 874 -10.82 -21.04 7.81
C GLN A 874 -10.10 -21.05 9.17
N LEU A 875 -10.22 -22.14 9.90
CA LEU A 875 -9.48 -22.45 11.12
C LEU A 875 -8.87 -23.85 10.99
N ILE A 876 -7.63 -24.01 11.43
CA ILE A 876 -6.90 -25.28 11.36
C ILE A 876 -6.42 -25.62 12.78
N ALA A 877 -6.81 -26.79 13.28
CA ALA A 877 -6.51 -27.19 14.64
C ALA A 877 -5.57 -28.39 14.70
N GLU A 878 -4.30 -28.18 15.09
CA GLU A 878 -3.22 -29.19 15.17
C GLU A 878 -2.42 -29.19 16.50
#